data_AF-A0A0Q8GQQ2-F1
#
_entry.id   AF-A0A0Q8GQQ2-F1
#
_cell.length_a   1.000
_cell.length_b   1.000
_cell.length_c   1.000
_cell.angle_alpha   90.00
_cell.angle_beta   90.00
_cell.angle_gamma   90.00
#
_symmetry.space_group_name_H-M   'P 1'
#
loop_
_entity.id
_entity.type
_entity.pdbx_description
1 polymer ?
#
loop_
_entity_poly.entity_id
_entity_poly.type
_entity_poly.pdbx_seq_one_letter_code
_entity_poly.pdbx_strand_id
1 'polypeptide(L)'
;MARGNDVQLGGITDLNLLVDIKRGFVDALEVITYVERLRKVLRTLNGLRLGSRESSTPASPYTDIVARWRIVHSFRWSIVEGKDDAPDRLLLSVNFDGGWEPYMRVIWDQLGSTLDLMLCHTEGYTLSRDCSFETYARWVREHEVSADFLFIESGRTVSDAEYLALLEAAQRGRASELAFNRLRAPASGDVPPLPTGDKERFAMAARGLVPLAGLFTLQRYFGDEAPDRDCLRRATRDVLFELKELGTAQHFPNDGGKTPGGQLRQRHHEMLEWFERPLVEPEVKARELSLKPGDLQACILTKPPGNRGGLVLLRVAQPAQAVAWLSTAPVNREDDKVVDDPTQPGVCRQVALTLAGLKALGVPAARLDRFPQAFKEGMAARAGLLGDVRHNHPTHWALVRHVNGIDRFDPANAHVLVQLRFPAAEPGEHFTAADGQRLDALAEALTVNTGLALMATEPMRSNAADKEHFGFKDGISQPTLAPATPGAAWGDTVKTGEILQGFPTERDKGHAVPEKPDALLDRGTFLVVRKLRQYTGRFAKRTYEQAKEHGLDHDLVLAKLMGRYRDGRPLVAPEAPGTTNDFNYAKDAAGSACPFHSHIRRVNPRDLEDDSAFARNRMPRILRRGMSYGAPVNPDAPDDADRGLVFMAYNAHLAEQFEVVQRWVAGGNASGGYSGQADPLLAVVDGNAGPRLFPFEHGGKTYEIDLGPEPFVTLQWGAYFFVPSIAALQGLPGLVELPLPLPPAVAVPERVPDLQDKVAMQLWLEDSTTRDGAWAWVRTQPGGVVDTAYGVLVGTPERVCEVLRNDPDRYSVSGYGERMHDSIGVGYLGQDDDTGHSELAPVINAAIEGYSEAYCYGVAYQVAKAGLNKLKDEARALLDAFPASQKPKDLPTDTPLDFERLSEGVLAALCRMWFGQPDGRHIWGTEFHAEPYAGAPAVGSVAPRCPRDLIKVSRHVFGPFPTKDVQAEGRAAGRRFTAAVEAWLADPAAQLPPLAQKIVAAAKALPDATPDLPARTLAGIMLGFPPTTHANLVTVLAAWVQTRKLWDLQPQWNEVHPDTQTAPPPYAEAVARLRPTLVATLNQRPTPFQVWRKARVAHRLGQVNVEADRVVIVGLGSATQQDPLRHHVAFGGDRADPEGPPPHACSGYGMGMGVMLGVVAAVLDAGVLRFTGAPTVVAMGV
;
A
#
# COMPACT_ATOMS: atom_id res chain seq x y z
N MET A 1 12.02 15.43 -8.62
CA MET A 1 12.99 14.32 -8.52
C MET A 1 12.59 13.50 -7.32
N ALA A 2 12.34 12.20 -7.46
CA ALA A 2 12.19 11.35 -6.28
C ALA A 2 13.60 10.99 -5.78
N ARG A 3 13.94 11.41 -4.56
CA ARG A 3 14.93 10.66 -3.77
C ARG A 3 14.19 9.43 -3.23
N GLY A 4 14.91 8.33 -3.01
CA GLY A 4 14.42 7.32 -2.07
C GLY A 4 14.32 7.97 -0.68
N ASN A 5 13.28 7.64 0.08
CA ASN A 5 13.15 8.11 1.46
C ASN A 5 14.11 7.33 2.39
N ASP A 6 14.62 6.17 1.95
CA ASP A 6 15.71 5.38 2.56
C ASP A 6 16.92 6.24 2.95
N VAL A 7 17.11 6.46 4.26
CA VAL A 7 18.33 7.07 4.81
C VAL A 7 19.23 5.98 5.35
N GLN A 8 20.46 5.93 4.85
CA GLN A 8 21.38 4.80 5.08
C GLN A 8 22.77 5.30 5.45
N LEU A 9 23.40 4.66 6.43
CA LEU A 9 24.76 4.96 6.86
C LEU A 9 25.49 3.69 7.30
N GLY A 10 26.68 3.44 6.73
CA GLY A 10 27.51 2.29 7.10
C GLY A 10 26.90 0.91 6.82
N GLY A 11 25.86 0.83 5.98
CA GLY A 11 25.10 -0.41 5.73
C GLY A 11 23.94 -0.65 6.70
N ILE A 12 23.69 0.25 7.66
CA ILE A 12 22.46 0.28 8.45
C ILE A 12 21.46 1.19 7.75
N THR A 13 20.21 0.75 7.66
CA THR A 13 19.10 1.53 7.12
C THR A 13 18.22 2.03 8.26
N ASP A 14 17.78 3.29 8.16
CA ASP A 14 16.74 3.90 8.98
C ASP A 14 15.40 3.83 8.23
N LEU A 15 14.34 3.47 8.96
CA LEU A 15 12.98 3.46 8.44
C LEU A 15 12.04 4.07 9.47
N ASN A 16 11.35 5.14 9.07
CA ASN A 16 10.25 5.71 9.83
C ASN A 16 8.95 5.55 9.04
N LEU A 17 7.95 4.92 9.64
CA LEU A 17 6.60 4.83 9.07
C LEU A 17 5.67 5.69 9.90
N LEU A 18 4.85 6.53 9.28
CA LEU A 18 3.90 7.38 9.99
C LEU A 18 2.50 7.16 9.41
N VAL A 19 1.77 6.23 10.03
CA VAL A 19 0.57 5.61 9.46
C VAL A 19 -0.68 6.01 10.23
N ASP A 20 -1.77 6.35 9.55
CA ASP A 20 -3.06 6.67 10.19
C ASP A 20 -3.73 5.40 10.78
N ILE A 21 -4.32 5.50 11.98
CA ILE A 21 -5.11 4.44 12.67
C ILE A 21 -6.61 4.59 12.31
N LYS A 22 -7.44 3.52 12.35
CA LYS A 22 -8.86 3.39 11.86
C LYS A 22 -9.99 3.94 12.80
N ARG A 23 -11.06 4.62 12.28
CA ARG A 23 -12.11 5.27 13.13
C ARG A 23 -13.09 4.21 13.63
N GLY A 24 -13.69 4.53 14.76
CA GLY A 24 -14.73 3.76 15.38
C GLY A 24 -14.16 2.65 16.24
N PHE A 25 -15.04 1.69 16.46
CA PHE A 25 -14.86 0.64 17.44
C PHE A 25 -14.58 -0.65 16.69
N VAL A 26 -13.71 -1.46 17.27
CA VAL A 26 -13.38 -2.77 16.72
C VAL A 26 -14.61 -3.67 16.80
N ASP A 27 -14.77 -4.59 15.85
CA ASP A 27 -15.79 -5.63 15.94
C ASP A 27 -15.36 -6.66 16.99
N ALA A 28 -15.96 -6.58 18.20
CA ALA A 28 -15.59 -7.40 19.34
C ALA A 28 -16.63 -7.40 20.49
N LEU A 29 -16.38 -8.25 21.49
CA LEU A 29 -17.21 -8.45 22.67
C LEU A 29 -17.18 -7.25 23.65
N GLU A 30 -16.03 -6.59 23.81
CA GLU A 30 -15.89 -5.33 24.55
C GLU A 30 -15.73 -4.16 23.57
N VAL A 31 -16.60 -3.15 23.70
CA VAL A 31 -16.57 -1.92 22.89
C VAL A 31 -15.30 -1.12 23.19
N ILE A 32 -14.37 -1.09 22.23
CA ILE A 32 -13.08 -0.40 22.31
C ILE A 32 -12.71 0.21 20.95
N THR A 33 -12.06 1.38 20.92
CA THR A 33 -11.58 1.95 19.64
C THR A 33 -10.38 1.19 19.08
N TYR A 34 -10.11 1.31 17.76
CA TYR A 34 -8.88 0.74 17.19
C TYR A 34 -7.60 1.30 17.84
N VAL A 35 -7.57 2.61 18.14
CA VAL A 35 -6.44 3.24 18.85
C VAL A 35 -6.25 2.61 20.23
N GLU A 36 -7.33 2.41 20.99
CA GLU A 36 -7.24 1.82 22.33
C GLU A 36 -6.92 0.32 22.28
N ARG A 37 -7.45 -0.44 21.32
CA ARG A 37 -7.07 -1.85 21.15
C ARG A 37 -5.60 -1.96 20.79
N LEU A 38 -5.09 -1.15 19.87
CA LEU A 38 -3.67 -1.05 19.55
C LEU A 38 -2.84 -0.64 20.77
N ARG A 39 -3.31 0.34 21.55
CA ARG A 39 -2.66 0.80 22.79
C ARG A 39 -2.65 -0.28 23.88
N LYS A 40 -3.69 -1.12 23.99
CA LYS A 40 -3.72 -2.31 24.85
C LYS A 40 -2.79 -3.42 24.34
N VAL A 41 -2.78 -3.69 23.03
CA VAL A 41 -1.87 -4.64 22.38
C VAL A 41 -0.41 -4.24 22.63
N LEU A 42 -0.01 -3.02 22.30
CA LEU A 42 1.36 -2.51 22.49
C LEU A 42 1.76 -2.50 23.98
N ARG A 43 0.87 -2.08 24.89
CA ARG A 43 1.13 -2.11 26.34
C ARG A 43 1.23 -3.53 26.88
N THR A 44 0.44 -4.48 26.37
CA THR A 44 0.53 -5.90 26.75
C THR A 44 1.84 -6.49 26.26
N LEU A 45 2.17 -6.35 24.97
CA LEU A 45 3.43 -6.84 24.40
C LEU A 45 4.66 -6.25 25.11
N ASN A 46 4.65 -4.95 25.41
CA ASN A 46 5.71 -4.33 26.21
C ASN A 46 5.73 -4.86 27.66
N GLY A 47 4.58 -5.02 28.30
CA GLY A 47 4.48 -5.59 29.65
C GLY A 47 4.97 -7.03 29.76
N LEU A 48 4.71 -7.86 28.74
CA LEU A 48 5.27 -9.20 28.63
C LEU A 48 6.80 -9.17 28.44
N ARG A 49 7.31 -8.23 27.64
CA ARG A 49 8.75 -8.05 27.42
C ARG A 49 9.47 -7.54 28.68
N LEU A 50 8.90 -6.59 29.40
CA LEU A 50 9.39 -6.14 30.72
C LEU A 50 9.34 -7.29 31.74
N GLY A 51 8.24 -8.03 31.81
CA GLY A 51 8.13 -9.21 32.70
C GLY A 51 9.15 -10.30 32.38
N SER A 52 9.43 -10.52 31.10
CA SER A 52 10.45 -11.47 30.63
C SER A 52 11.87 -11.02 31.00
N ARG A 53 12.19 -9.73 30.83
CA ARG A 53 13.57 -9.20 30.94
C ARG A 53 13.95 -8.60 32.30
N GLU A 54 13.00 -8.08 33.06
CA GLU A 54 13.26 -7.26 34.25
C GLU A 54 12.68 -7.85 35.55
N SER A 55 11.60 -8.66 35.49
CA SER A 55 10.97 -9.25 36.68
C SER A 55 11.20 -10.76 36.86
N SER A 56 12.02 -11.41 36.02
CA SER A 56 12.22 -12.86 36.05
C SER A 56 13.49 -13.27 36.83
N THR A 57 13.32 -14.07 37.88
CA THR A 57 14.42 -14.79 38.56
C THR A 57 14.01 -16.25 38.77
N PRO A 58 14.69 -17.23 38.13
CA PRO A 58 15.70 -17.05 37.08
C PRO A 58 15.11 -16.40 35.82
N ALA A 59 16.00 -15.99 34.90
CA ALA A 59 15.63 -15.39 33.63
C ALA A 59 14.61 -16.23 32.82
N SER A 60 13.78 -15.55 32.03
CA SER A 60 12.76 -16.20 31.19
C SER A 60 13.37 -17.21 30.22
N PRO A 61 12.80 -18.43 30.09
CA PRO A 61 13.26 -19.43 29.12
C PRO A 61 12.66 -19.24 27.71
N TYR A 62 11.88 -18.18 27.48
CA TYR A 62 11.23 -17.88 26.20
C TYR A 62 12.00 -16.81 25.41
N THR A 63 12.10 -16.99 24.10
CA THR A 63 12.83 -16.12 23.18
C THR A 63 12.08 -14.80 22.93
N ASP A 64 12.80 -13.67 22.87
CA ASP A 64 12.25 -12.40 22.37
C ASP A 64 12.13 -12.50 20.84
N ILE A 65 10.90 -12.53 20.32
CA ILE A 65 10.58 -12.76 18.90
C ILE A 65 11.30 -11.80 17.93
N VAL A 66 11.62 -10.58 18.36
CA VAL A 66 12.36 -9.62 17.52
C VAL A 66 13.87 -9.89 17.60
N ALA A 67 14.38 -10.28 18.77
CA ALA A 67 15.79 -10.61 18.95
C ALA A 67 16.22 -11.85 18.14
N ARG A 68 15.31 -12.83 17.94
CA ARG A 68 15.53 -14.03 17.11
C ARG A 68 16.13 -13.74 15.72
N TRP A 69 15.79 -12.59 15.14
CA TRP A 69 16.18 -12.24 13.77
C TRP A 69 17.54 -11.53 13.65
N ARG A 70 18.17 -11.09 14.75
CA ARG A 70 19.56 -10.56 14.77
C ARG A 70 19.90 -9.48 13.73
N ILE A 71 18.91 -8.66 13.35
CA ILE A 71 19.05 -7.59 12.34
C ILE A 71 18.49 -6.24 12.78
N VAL A 72 17.88 -6.13 13.97
CA VAL A 72 17.27 -4.89 14.46
C VAL A 72 18.09 -4.32 15.61
N HIS A 73 18.68 -3.14 15.41
CA HIS A 73 19.46 -2.41 16.43
C HIS A 73 18.54 -1.78 17.48
N SER A 74 17.51 -1.08 17.01
CA SER A 74 16.44 -0.55 17.85
C SER A 74 15.17 -0.41 17.02
N PHE A 75 14.01 -0.57 17.66
CA PHE A 75 12.72 -0.17 17.10
C PHE A 75 11.87 0.47 18.20
N ARG A 76 11.05 1.45 17.82
CA ARG A 76 10.06 2.08 18.70
C ARG A 76 8.74 2.25 17.97
N TRP A 77 7.66 1.82 18.61
CA TRP A 77 6.29 2.16 18.23
C TRP A 77 5.80 3.28 19.13
N SER A 78 5.22 4.33 18.54
CA SER A 78 4.61 5.45 19.27
C SER A 78 3.30 5.83 18.62
N ILE A 79 2.22 5.91 19.39
CA ILE A 79 0.99 6.54 18.92
C ILE A 79 1.21 8.06 19.06
N VAL A 80 1.50 8.71 17.94
CA VAL A 80 1.58 10.16 17.82
C VAL A 80 0.14 10.68 17.77
N GLU A 81 -0.34 11.19 18.89
CA GLU A 81 -1.73 11.64 19.02
C GLU A 81 -2.05 12.78 18.05
N GLY A 82 -3.24 12.72 17.47
CA GLY A 82 -3.72 13.64 16.47
C GLY A 82 -4.01 15.03 17.04
N LYS A 83 -3.29 16.04 16.54
CA LYS A 83 -3.61 17.47 16.73
C LYS A 83 -4.26 18.04 15.50
N ASP A 84 -5.08 19.08 15.67
CA ASP A 84 -5.61 19.89 14.57
C ASP A 84 -6.30 18.98 13.53
N ASP A 85 -7.25 18.20 14.06
CA ASP A 85 -8.02 17.17 13.35
C ASP A 85 -7.16 16.01 12.77
N ALA A 86 -5.89 15.96 13.14
CA ALA A 86 -5.11 14.77 13.53
C ALA A 86 -5.82 13.41 13.55
N PRO A 87 -5.51 12.47 12.63
CA PRO A 87 -5.42 11.06 12.97
C PRO A 87 -4.41 10.85 14.10
N ASP A 88 -4.77 9.99 15.05
CA ASP A 88 -3.77 9.30 15.84
C ASP A 88 -2.96 8.45 14.87
N ARG A 89 -1.64 8.68 14.83
CA ARG A 89 -0.73 8.05 13.88
C ARG A 89 0.19 7.09 14.58
N LEU A 90 0.26 5.88 14.07
CA LEU A 90 1.26 4.91 14.48
C LEU A 90 2.61 5.27 13.82
N LEU A 91 3.51 5.84 14.62
CA LEU A 91 4.90 6.03 14.26
C LEU A 91 5.69 4.75 14.56
N LEU A 92 6.23 4.11 13.53
CA LEU A 92 7.41 3.27 13.64
C LEU A 92 8.65 4.14 13.46
N SER A 93 9.69 3.89 14.23
CA SER A 93 11.06 4.23 13.85
C SER A 93 11.96 3.05 14.19
N VAL A 94 12.70 2.54 13.19
CA VAL A 94 13.52 1.32 13.30
C VAL A 94 14.83 1.44 12.54
N ASN A 95 15.91 0.97 13.16
CA ASN A 95 17.24 0.89 12.57
C ASN A 95 17.66 -0.57 12.43
N PHE A 96 18.04 -0.98 11.23
CA PHE A 96 18.27 -2.40 10.91
C PHE A 96 19.41 -2.65 9.93
N ASP A 97 19.97 -3.85 10.01
CA ASP A 97 21.00 -4.37 9.12
C ASP A 97 20.39 -4.92 7.83
N GLY A 98 20.45 -4.15 6.74
CA GLY A 98 20.01 -4.64 5.45
C GLY A 98 19.92 -3.57 4.36
N GLY A 99 19.42 -4.00 3.21
CA GLY A 99 18.62 -3.10 2.37
C GLY A 99 17.17 -3.16 2.83
N TRP A 100 16.37 -2.16 2.44
CA TRP A 100 14.97 -2.06 2.80
C TRP A 100 14.16 -3.28 2.32
N GLU A 101 14.35 -3.71 1.06
CA GLU A 101 13.54 -4.78 0.46
C GLU A 101 13.75 -6.16 1.13
N PRO A 102 14.99 -6.64 1.38
CA PRO A 102 15.21 -7.87 2.16
C PRO A 102 14.63 -7.83 3.59
N TYR A 103 14.71 -6.68 4.27
CA TYR A 103 14.16 -6.53 5.62
C TYR A 103 12.63 -6.57 5.60
N MET A 104 11.99 -5.88 4.64
CA MET A 104 10.55 -5.98 4.44
C MET A 104 10.10 -7.40 4.11
N ARG A 105 10.92 -8.19 3.39
CA ARG A 105 10.61 -9.60 3.09
C ARG A 105 10.63 -10.46 4.36
N VAL A 106 11.64 -10.31 5.22
CA VAL A 106 11.68 -10.99 6.54
C VAL A 106 10.47 -10.61 7.39
N ILE A 107 10.09 -9.33 7.40
CA ILE A 107 8.92 -8.87 8.14
C ILE A 107 7.62 -9.49 7.60
N TRP A 108 7.34 -9.36 6.31
CA TRP A 108 6.10 -9.85 5.67
C TRP A 108 5.99 -11.39 5.69
N ASP A 109 7.12 -12.10 5.62
CA ASP A 109 7.10 -13.56 5.71
C ASP A 109 7.00 -14.06 7.16
N GLN A 110 7.95 -13.67 8.01
CA GLN A 110 8.28 -14.36 9.27
C GLN A 110 7.82 -13.62 10.54
N LEU A 111 7.68 -12.28 10.49
CA LEU A 111 7.03 -11.48 11.56
C LEU A 111 5.59 -11.11 11.22
N GLY A 112 5.07 -11.58 10.08
CA GLY A 112 3.81 -11.14 9.47
C GLY A 112 2.63 -11.21 10.43
N SER A 113 2.46 -12.31 11.17
CA SER A 113 1.37 -12.44 12.16
C SER A 113 1.46 -11.46 13.32
N THR A 114 2.68 -11.11 13.75
CA THR A 114 2.92 -10.20 14.88
C THR A 114 2.76 -8.74 14.45
N LEU A 115 3.10 -8.41 13.20
CA LEU A 115 2.72 -7.12 12.63
C LEU A 115 1.25 -7.05 12.22
N ASP A 116 0.61 -8.13 11.76
CA ASP A 116 -0.84 -8.18 11.52
C ASP A 116 -1.61 -7.76 12.78
N LEU A 117 -1.18 -8.22 13.97
CA LEU A 117 -1.76 -7.82 15.26
C LEU A 117 -1.55 -6.33 15.60
N MET A 118 -0.55 -5.66 15.05
CA MET A 118 -0.34 -4.22 15.23
C MET A 118 -1.04 -3.40 14.14
N LEU A 119 -0.83 -3.76 12.88
CA LEU A 119 -1.20 -3.02 11.67
C LEU A 119 -2.62 -3.34 11.17
N CYS A 120 -3.32 -4.35 11.69
CA CYS A 120 -4.77 -4.48 11.44
C CYS A 120 -5.57 -3.24 11.90
N HIS A 121 -4.97 -2.42 12.78
CA HIS A 121 -5.52 -1.15 13.26
C HIS A 121 -5.26 0.05 12.33
N THR A 122 -4.36 -0.05 11.35
CA THR A 122 -3.94 1.08 10.49
C THR A 122 -4.64 1.08 9.14
N GLU A 123 -4.94 2.29 8.63
CA GLU A 123 -5.66 2.49 7.38
C GLU A 123 -4.89 1.95 6.16
N GLY A 124 -5.64 1.47 5.16
CA GLY A 124 -5.11 0.85 3.95
C GLY A 124 -4.34 -0.48 4.14
N TYR A 125 -4.08 -0.92 5.38
CA TYR A 125 -3.30 -2.14 5.62
C TYR A 125 -4.10 -3.41 5.33
N THR A 126 -3.65 -4.18 4.32
CA THR A 126 -4.04 -5.58 4.13
C THR A 126 -3.07 -6.49 4.88
N LEU A 127 -3.59 -7.50 5.58
CA LEU A 127 -2.78 -8.45 6.35
C LEU A 127 -1.71 -9.12 5.47
N SER A 128 -0.53 -9.34 6.04
CA SER A 128 0.65 -9.92 5.38
C SER A 128 0.43 -11.31 4.76
N ARG A 129 -0.56 -12.05 5.28
CA ARG A 129 -1.03 -13.35 4.80
C ARG A 129 -2.06 -13.29 3.65
N ASP A 130 -2.74 -12.16 3.49
CA ASP A 130 -3.86 -11.97 2.57
C ASP A 130 -3.49 -11.02 1.39
N CYS A 131 -2.23 -10.59 1.29
CA CYS A 131 -1.70 -9.77 0.20
C CYS A 131 -0.32 -10.21 -0.29
N SER A 132 -0.01 -9.88 -1.55
CA SER A 132 1.31 -10.06 -2.12
C SER A 132 2.36 -9.17 -1.43
N PHE A 133 3.63 -9.60 -1.48
CA PHE A 133 4.74 -8.78 -1.00
C PHE A 133 4.81 -7.41 -1.69
N GLU A 134 4.45 -7.31 -2.98
CA GLU A 134 4.36 -6.00 -3.67
C GLU A 134 3.34 -5.07 -3.03
N THR A 135 2.15 -5.58 -2.68
CA THR A 135 1.07 -4.79 -2.12
C THR A 135 1.39 -4.35 -0.69
N TYR A 136 1.99 -5.24 0.12
CA TYR A 136 2.58 -4.86 1.41
C TYR A 136 3.67 -3.79 1.25
N ALA A 137 4.68 -4.04 0.41
CA ALA A 137 5.82 -3.15 0.23
C ALA A 137 5.41 -1.76 -0.30
N ARG A 138 4.42 -1.70 -1.21
CA ARG A 138 3.87 -0.44 -1.69
C ARG A 138 3.22 0.36 -0.56
N TRP A 139 2.39 -0.27 0.25
CA TRP A 139 1.76 0.38 1.42
C TRP A 139 2.80 0.88 2.42
N VAL A 140 3.90 0.14 2.66
CA VAL A 140 5.00 0.61 3.52
C VAL A 140 5.66 1.86 2.92
N ARG A 141 6.01 1.86 1.62
CA ARG A 141 6.61 3.03 0.94
C ARG A 141 5.66 4.24 0.90
N GLU A 142 4.35 4.04 0.78
CA GLU A 142 3.33 5.09 0.77
C GLU A 142 3.23 5.84 2.11
N HIS A 143 3.63 5.21 3.23
CA HIS A 143 3.64 5.79 4.58
C HIS A 143 5.04 6.06 5.14
N GLU A 144 6.07 5.97 4.30
CA GLU A 144 7.48 6.13 4.69
C GLU A 144 7.90 7.60 4.75
N VAL A 145 8.45 8.01 5.90
CA VAL A 145 8.96 9.37 6.14
C VAL A 145 10.49 9.33 6.22
N SER A 146 11.15 10.09 5.35
CA SER A 146 12.62 10.20 5.34
C SER A 146 13.11 10.98 6.56
N ALA A 147 14.30 10.63 7.07
CA ALA A 147 14.97 11.37 8.14
C ALA A 147 15.91 12.45 7.57
N ASP A 148 15.58 13.73 7.74
CA ASP A 148 16.42 14.84 7.24
C ASP A 148 17.87 14.82 7.77
N PHE A 149 18.11 14.14 8.89
CA PHE A 149 19.44 13.87 9.43
C PHE A 149 19.48 12.53 10.18
N LEU A 150 20.47 11.69 9.87
CA LEU A 150 20.74 10.42 10.54
C LEU A 150 22.18 10.41 11.08
N PHE A 151 22.35 10.07 12.35
CA PHE A 151 23.65 9.87 12.99
C PHE A 151 23.74 8.46 13.57
N ILE A 152 24.76 7.71 13.15
CA ILE A 152 25.10 6.40 13.69
C ILE A 152 26.63 6.38 13.89
N GLU A 153 27.07 6.13 15.11
CA GLU A 153 28.49 6.15 15.49
C GLU A 153 29.28 4.97 14.91
N SER A 154 28.62 3.82 14.69
CA SER A 154 29.25 2.55 14.31
C SER A 154 28.40 1.79 13.30
N GLY A 155 28.93 1.55 12.10
CA GLY A 155 28.32 0.70 11.06
C GLY A 155 28.51 -0.81 11.27
N ARG A 156 28.69 -1.26 12.52
CA ARG A 156 28.75 -2.71 12.86
C ARG A 156 27.34 -3.28 12.92
N THR A 157 27.16 -4.52 12.45
CA THR A 157 25.87 -5.22 12.53
C THR A 157 25.57 -5.73 13.94
N VAL A 158 24.33 -6.07 14.23
CA VAL A 158 23.93 -6.75 15.48
C VAL A 158 24.70 -8.08 15.62
N SER A 159 24.86 -8.82 14.52
CA SER A 159 25.68 -10.03 14.45
C SER A 159 27.16 -9.78 14.77
N ASP A 160 27.73 -8.62 14.42
CA ASP A 160 29.10 -8.26 14.80
C ASP A 160 29.21 -7.95 16.30
N ALA A 161 28.16 -7.37 16.91
CA ALA A 161 28.13 -7.16 18.36
C ALA A 161 28.08 -8.50 19.12
N GLU A 162 27.27 -9.47 18.66
CA GLU A 162 27.26 -10.84 19.21
C GLU A 162 28.62 -11.54 19.00
N TYR A 163 29.20 -11.45 17.79
CA TYR A 163 30.51 -12.03 17.49
C TYR A 163 31.63 -11.44 18.37
N LEU A 164 31.68 -10.12 18.54
CA LEU A 164 32.69 -9.45 19.36
C LEU A 164 32.53 -9.77 20.85
N ALA A 165 31.30 -9.93 21.36
CA ALA A 165 31.06 -10.39 22.72
C ALA A 165 31.52 -11.84 22.94
N LEU A 166 31.28 -12.73 21.97
CA LEU A 166 31.79 -14.11 21.99
C LEU A 166 33.32 -14.17 21.90
N LEU A 167 33.92 -13.32 21.07
CA LEU A 167 35.38 -13.18 20.96
C LEU A 167 36.01 -12.69 22.26
N GLU A 168 35.45 -11.64 22.88
CA GLU A 168 35.92 -11.15 24.18
C GLU A 168 35.78 -12.22 25.28
N ALA A 169 34.64 -12.92 25.34
CA ALA A 169 34.43 -14.02 26.29
C ALA A 169 35.47 -15.14 26.09
N ALA A 170 35.75 -15.52 24.84
CA ALA A 170 36.76 -16.53 24.50
C ALA A 170 38.20 -16.07 24.86
N GLN A 171 38.53 -14.80 24.65
CA GLN A 171 39.82 -14.21 25.05
C GLN A 171 39.99 -14.21 26.57
N ARG A 172 38.97 -13.75 27.32
CA ARG A 172 38.95 -13.81 28.79
C ARG A 172 39.01 -15.25 29.32
N GLY A 173 38.47 -16.22 28.58
CA GLY A 173 38.39 -17.64 28.93
C GLY A 173 39.61 -18.51 28.57
N ARG A 174 40.68 -17.96 27.95
CA ARG A 174 41.83 -18.72 27.41
C ARG A 174 41.46 -19.75 26.32
N ALA A 175 40.59 -19.37 25.38
CA ALA A 175 40.39 -20.15 24.16
C ALA A 175 41.69 -20.21 23.31
N SER A 176 41.81 -21.23 22.46
CA SER A 176 42.93 -21.37 21.53
C SER A 176 42.71 -20.61 20.22
N GLU A 177 43.78 -20.36 19.45
CA GLU A 177 43.70 -19.74 18.12
C GLU A 177 42.74 -20.47 17.17
N LEU A 178 42.73 -21.80 17.23
CA LEU A 178 41.80 -22.63 16.45
C LEU A 178 40.33 -22.45 16.89
N ALA A 179 40.08 -22.07 18.14
CA ALA A 179 38.74 -21.73 18.60
C ALA A 179 38.31 -20.33 18.15
N PHE A 180 39.21 -19.34 18.18
CA PHE A 180 38.93 -18.00 17.63
C PHE A 180 38.55 -18.06 16.14
N ASN A 181 39.31 -18.83 15.34
CA ASN A 181 39.04 -19.04 13.91
C ASN A 181 37.78 -19.85 13.59
N ARG A 182 37.08 -20.36 14.60
CA ARG A 182 35.82 -21.13 14.47
C ARG A 182 34.62 -20.45 15.13
N LEU A 183 34.81 -19.29 15.76
CA LEU A 183 33.74 -18.42 16.27
C LEU A 183 32.80 -17.97 15.15
N ARG A 184 31.52 -17.79 15.49
CA ARG A 184 30.46 -17.25 14.62
C ARG A 184 29.48 -16.45 15.45
N ALA A 185 28.81 -15.51 14.80
CA ALA A 185 27.47 -15.12 15.24
C ALA A 185 26.49 -16.26 14.89
N PRO A 186 25.58 -16.66 15.78
CA PRO A 186 24.44 -17.50 15.40
C PRO A 186 23.60 -16.79 14.33
N ALA A 187 22.95 -17.54 13.45
CA ALA A 187 22.28 -17.00 12.28
C ALA A 187 20.91 -16.38 12.60
N SER A 188 20.36 -15.65 11.61
CA SER A 188 19.04 -15.03 11.70
C SER A 188 17.96 -16.12 11.65
N GLY A 189 17.33 -16.37 12.79
CA GLY A 189 16.39 -17.47 13.00
C GLY A 189 16.75 -18.42 14.15
N ASP A 190 18.03 -18.52 14.54
CA ASP A 190 18.51 -19.55 15.48
C ASP A 190 18.03 -19.31 16.92
N VAL A 191 17.50 -20.36 17.56
CA VAL A 191 16.99 -20.35 18.95
C VAL A 191 17.54 -21.54 19.75
N PRO A 192 17.62 -21.45 21.11
CA PRO A 192 18.04 -22.58 21.93
C PRO A 192 17.08 -23.77 21.84
N PRO A 193 17.58 -25.02 21.89
CA PRO A 193 16.72 -26.21 21.85
C PRO A 193 15.88 -26.35 23.12
N LEU A 194 14.65 -26.86 22.96
CA LEU A 194 13.73 -27.10 24.07
C LEU A 194 14.28 -28.12 25.09
N PRO A 195 13.89 -28.03 26.37
CA PRO A 195 14.24 -29.03 27.37
C PRO A 195 13.81 -30.45 26.98
N THR A 196 14.66 -31.42 27.29
CA THR A 196 14.44 -32.85 26.99
C THR A 196 13.80 -33.63 28.13
N GLY A 197 13.90 -33.17 29.38
CA GLY A 197 13.31 -33.82 30.55
C GLY A 197 11.86 -33.38 30.80
N ASP A 198 10.97 -34.34 31.11
CA ASP A 198 9.53 -34.09 31.28
C ASP A 198 9.22 -33.03 32.34
N LYS A 199 10.03 -32.95 33.41
CA LYS A 199 9.84 -32.00 34.51
C LYS A 199 10.23 -30.58 34.09
N GLU A 200 11.34 -30.42 33.38
CA GLU A 200 11.75 -29.13 32.83
C GLU A 200 10.76 -28.65 31.75
N ARG A 201 10.30 -29.55 30.87
CA ARG A 201 9.26 -29.26 29.85
C ARG A 201 7.96 -28.81 30.49
N PHE A 202 7.45 -29.54 31.48
CA PHE A 202 6.24 -29.17 32.22
C PHE A 202 6.41 -27.83 32.95
N ALA A 203 7.55 -27.60 33.61
CA ALA A 203 7.83 -26.35 34.31
C ALA A 203 7.95 -25.15 33.36
N MET A 204 8.50 -25.34 32.15
CA MET A 204 8.55 -24.31 31.11
C MET A 204 7.14 -24.02 30.59
N ALA A 205 6.38 -25.04 30.18
CA ALA A 205 5.00 -24.89 29.72
C ALA A 205 4.10 -24.20 30.76
N ALA A 206 4.24 -24.55 32.05
CA ALA A 206 3.49 -23.93 33.14
C ALA A 206 3.83 -22.44 33.34
N ARG A 207 5.08 -22.02 33.08
CA ARG A 207 5.45 -20.59 33.07
C ARG A 207 4.82 -19.86 31.87
N GLY A 208 4.70 -20.53 30.72
CA GLY A 208 4.03 -20.01 29.52
C GLY A 208 2.55 -19.66 29.70
N LEU A 209 1.87 -20.20 30.73
CA LEU A 209 0.49 -19.84 31.05
C LEU A 209 0.32 -18.36 31.43
N VAL A 210 1.34 -17.70 31.99
CA VAL A 210 1.27 -16.28 32.39
C VAL A 210 1.27 -15.34 31.18
N PRO A 211 2.23 -15.40 30.23
CA PRO A 211 2.15 -14.60 29.02
C PRO A 211 0.98 -15.01 28.12
N LEU A 212 0.61 -16.30 28.08
CA LEU A 212 -0.58 -16.75 27.37
C LEU A 212 -1.86 -16.12 27.95
N ALA A 213 -2.00 -16.01 29.28
CA ALA A 213 -3.12 -15.30 29.90
C ALA A 213 -3.12 -13.81 29.54
N GLY A 214 -1.95 -13.15 29.53
CA GLY A 214 -1.81 -11.77 29.09
C GLY A 214 -2.36 -11.54 27.68
N LEU A 215 -2.02 -12.42 26.73
CA LEU A 215 -2.50 -12.34 25.35
C LEU A 215 -3.97 -12.79 25.20
N PHE A 216 -4.38 -13.87 25.86
CA PHE A 216 -5.76 -14.37 25.86
C PHE A 216 -6.76 -13.33 26.39
N THR A 217 -6.40 -12.54 27.42
CA THR A 217 -7.27 -11.45 27.90
C THR A 217 -7.50 -10.32 26.89
N LEU A 218 -6.80 -10.33 25.73
CA LEU A 218 -7.13 -9.46 24.60
C LEU A 218 -8.21 -10.03 23.67
N GLN A 219 -8.57 -11.32 23.76
CA GLN A 219 -9.52 -11.97 22.82
C GLN A 219 -10.87 -11.26 22.76
N ARG A 220 -11.38 -10.75 23.89
CA ARG A 220 -12.62 -9.95 23.94
C ARG A 220 -12.57 -8.64 23.15
N TYR A 221 -11.43 -8.27 22.57
CA TYR A 221 -11.25 -7.17 21.62
C TYR A 221 -11.12 -7.64 20.14
N PHE A 222 -11.36 -8.92 19.85
CA PHE A 222 -11.35 -9.54 18.52
C PHE A 222 -12.58 -10.46 18.40
N GLY A 223 -13.67 -9.99 17.80
CA GLY A 223 -14.94 -10.73 17.68
C GLY A 223 -14.87 -11.91 16.71
N ASP A 224 -15.65 -12.97 16.96
CA ASP A 224 -15.58 -14.21 16.17
C ASP A 224 -16.02 -14.06 14.69
N GLU A 225 -16.73 -13.00 14.30
CA GLU A 225 -17.08 -12.70 12.90
C GLU A 225 -16.19 -11.59 12.27
N ALA A 226 -15.28 -11.00 13.05
CA ALA A 226 -14.43 -9.91 12.57
C ALA A 226 -13.39 -10.40 11.55
N PRO A 227 -13.05 -9.59 10.51
CA PRO A 227 -12.04 -9.98 9.52
C PRO A 227 -10.63 -10.16 10.10
N ASP A 228 -10.35 -9.54 11.24
CA ASP A 228 -9.06 -9.64 11.95
C ASP A 228 -9.08 -10.55 13.19
N ARG A 229 -10.17 -11.29 13.42
CA ARG A 229 -10.40 -12.16 14.60
C ARG A 229 -9.22 -13.08 14.93
N ASP A 230 -8.61 -13.63 13.90
CA ASP A 230 -7.57 -14.65 14.00
C ASP A 230 -6.17 -14.02 14.16
N CYS A 231 -6.00 -12.70 13.99
CA CYS A 231 -4.71 -12.02 14.15
C CYS A 231 -4.11 -12.21 15.54
N LEU A 232 -4.92 -12.06 16.60
CA LEU A 232 -4.45 -12.30 17.98
C LEU A 232 -4.04 -13.76 18.19
N ARG A 233 -4.82 -14.74 17.70
CA ARG A 233 -4.48 -16.17 17.86
C ARG A 233 -3.25 -16.57 17.05
N ARG A 234 -3.07 -16.03 15.84
CA ARG A 234 -1.85 -16.19 15.03
C ARG A 234 -0.63 -15.63 15.78
N ALA A 235 -0.63 -14.33 16.07
CA ALA A 235 0.46 -13.68 16.80
C ALA A 235 0.79 -14.37 18.12
N THR A 236 -0.21 -14.79 18.89
CA THR A 236 0.01 -15.48 20.19
C THR A 236 0.69 -16.84 20.01
N ARG A 237 0.38 -17.58 18.94
CA ARG A 237 1.01 -18.88 18.63
C ARG A 237 2.41 -18.77 18.05
N ASP A 238 2.82 -17.58 17.60
CA ASP A 238 4.16 -17.33 17.05
C ASP A 238 5.05 -16.57 18.04
N VAL A 239 4.49 -15.70 18.89
CA VAL A 239 5.15 -15.09 20.06
C VAL A 239 5.42 -16.12 21.16
N LEU A 240 4.59 -17.17 21.26
CA LEU A 240 4.77 -18.29 22.19
C LEU A 240 5.02 -19.61 21.44
N PHE A 241 5.87 -19.58 20.40
CA PHE A 241 6.13 -20.74 19.56
C PHE A 241 6.71 -21.92 20.35
N GLU A 242 7.56 -21.67 21.36
CA GLU A 242 8.08 -22.74 22.23
C GLU A 242 6.97 -23.40 23.07
N LEU A 243 5.91 -22.66 23.45
CA LEU A 243 4.76 -23.23 24.18
C LEU A 243 3.90 -24.13 23.27
N LYS A 244 3.77 -23.73 22.00
CA LYS A 244 3.13 -24.50 20.91
C LYS A 244 3.91 -25.79 20.61
N GLU A 245 5.24 -25.73 20.56
CA GLU A 245 6.12 -26.90 20.33
C GLU A 245 6.27 -27.83 21.54
N LEU A 246 6.19 -27.29 22.77
CA LEU A 246 6.20 -28.11 23.99
C LEU A 246 4.98 -29.05 24.07
N GLY A 247 3.86 -28.66 23.47
CA GLY A 247 2.63 -29.46 23.38
C GLY A 247 1.71 -29.29 24.59
N THR A 248 0.95 -28.19 24.64
CA THR A 248 0.04 -27.84 25.75
C THR A 248 -0.92 -28.96 26.14
N ALA A 249 -1.52 -29.66 25.18
CA ALA A 249 -2.47 -30.75 25.43
C ALA A 249 -1.83 -31.99 26.10
N GLN A 250 -0.51 -32.18 25.98
CA GLN A 250 0.23 -33.27 26.63
C GLN A 250 0.58 -32.91 28.08
N HIS A 251 0.98 -31.66 28.31
CA HIS A 251 1.35 -31.17 29.65
C HIS A 251 0.15 -30.72 30.51
N PHE A 252 -1.00 -30.39 29.88
CA PHE A 252 -2.25 -29.99 30.54
C PHE A 252 -3.44 -30.87 30.09
N PRO A 253 -3.45 -32.17 30.45
CA PRO A 253 -4.44 -33.12 29.95
C PRO A 253 -5.83 -32.92 30.58
N ASN A 254 -6.89 -33.24 29.83
CA ASN A 254 -8.27 -33.30 30.30
C ASN A 254 -8.53 -34.54 31.19
N ASP A 255 -7.72 -34.75 32.25
CA ASP A 255 -7.77 -35.94 33.11
C ASP A 255 -8.83 -35.89 34.23
N GLY A 256 -9.43 -34.72 34.48
CA GLY A 256 -10.36 -34.46 35.57
C GLY A 256 -9.76 -33.82 36.84
N GLY A 257 -8.54 -33.29 36.79
CA GLY A 257 -7.84 -32.68 37.92
C GLY A 257 -6.95 -33.65 38.70
N LYS A 258 -6.60 -34.80 38.11
CA LYS A 258 -5.87 -35.90 38.74
C LYS A 258 -4.37 -35.64 38.79
N THR A 259 -3.82 -34.95 37.79
CA THR A 259 -2.43 -34.46 37.77
C THR A 259 -2.38 -32.94 38.00
N PRO A 260 -1.22 -32.38 38.41
CA PRO A 260 -1.02 -30.92 38.44
C PRO A 260 -1.29 -30.25 37.09
N GLY A 261 -0.99 -30.94 35.98
CA GLY A 261 -1.32 -30.50 34.63
C GLY A 261 -2.83 -30.43 34.38
N GLY A 262 -3.59 -31.45 34.81
CA GLY A 262 -5.05 -31.46 34.71
C GLY A 262 -5.74 -30.41 35.60
N GLN A 263 -5.17 -30.09 36.76
CA GLN A 263 -5.66 -28.99 37.61
C GLN A 263 -5.45 -27.62 36.96
N LEU A 264 -4.28 -27.41 36.32
CA LEU A 264 -4.05 -26.22 35.49
C LEU A 264 -4.97 -26.20 34.26
N ARG A 265 -5.23 -27.34 33.63
CA ARG A 265 -6.18 -27.46 32.51
C ARG A 265 -7.59 -27.02 32.92
N GLN A 266 -8.13 -27.54 34.02
CA GLN A 266 -9.45 -27.13 34.53
C GLN A 266 -9.51 -25.62 34.82
N ARG A 267 -8.48 -25.07 35.49
CA ARG A 267 -8.41 -23.64 35.85
C ARG A 267 -8.31 -22.70 34.63
N HIS A 268 -7.77 -23.18 33.52
CA HIS A 268 -7.45 -22.37 32.34
C HIS A 268 -8.01 -22.96 31.03
N HIS A 269 -9.13 -23.69 31.09
CA HIS A 269 -9.62 -24.49 29.96
C HIS A 269 -9.95 -23.63 28.72
N GLU A 270 -10.73 -22.55 28.88
CA GLU A 270 -11.06 -21.60 27.79
C GLU A 270 -9.81 -21.07 27.07
N MET A 271 -8.79 -20.69 27.85
CA MET A 271 -7.51 -20.16 27.36
C MET A 271 -6.70 -21.19 26.58
N LEU A 272 -6.66 -22.43 27.08
CA LEU A 272 -5.92 -23.52 26.45
C LEU A 272 -6.65 -24.04 25.20
N GLU A 273 -7.98 -24.13 25.22
CA GLU A 273 -8.79 -24.52 24.06
C GLU A 273 -8.77 -23.45 22.97
N TRP A 274 -8.80 -22.16 23.34
CA TRP A 274 -8.56 -21.07 22.40
C TRP A 274 -7.16 -21.17 21.77
N PHE A 275 -6.10 -21.38 22.56
CA PHE A 275 -4.73 -21.49 22.04
C PHE A 275 -4.53 -22.73 21.14
N GLU A 276 -5.18 -23.85 21.46
CA GLU A 276 -5.10 -25.11 20.73
C GLU A 276 -5.95 -25.14 19.44
N ARG A 277 -6.98 -24.30 19.33
CA ARG A 277 -7.90 -24.25 18.18
C ARG A 277 -7.13 -24.04 16.86
N PRO A 278 -7.29 -24.93 15.86
CA PRO A 278 -6.65 -24.78 14.56
C PRO A 278 -6.87 -23.42 13.90
N LEU A 279 -5.94 -23.07 13.02
CA LEU A 279 -6.00 -21.93 12.12
C LEU A 279 -6.13 -22.45 10.69
N VAL A 280 -6.91 -21.74 9.87
CA VAL A 280 -7.10 -22.07 8.45
C VAL A 280 -6.26 -21.09 7.64
N GLU A 281 -5.43 -21.61 6.74
CA GLU A 281 -4.61 -20.80 5.84
C GLU A 281 -5.37 -20.42 4.55
N PRO A 282 -5.08 -19.25 3.94
CA PRO A 282 -5.83 -18.77 2.79
C PRO A 282 -5.39 -19.50 1.51
N GLU A 283 -6.31 -19.71 0.57
CA GLU A 283 -6.00 -20.35 -0.70
C GLU A 283 -5.40 -19.33 -1.69
N VAL A 284 -4.07 -19.21 -1.73
CA VAL A 284 -3.35 -18.33 -2.67
C VAL A 284 -3.42 -18.89 -4.09
N LYS A 285 -4.28 -18.30 -4.93
CA LYS A 285 -4.41 -18.64 -6.36
C LYS A 285 -3.44 -17.84 -7.21
N ALA A 286 -2.31 -18.46 -7.54
CA ALA A 286 -1.36 -17.93 -8.52
C ALA A 286 -2.06 -17.72 -9.89
N ARG A 287 -1.75 -16.61 -10.56
CA ARG A 287 -2.22 -16.38 -11.93
C ARG A 287 -1.44 -17.29 -12.90
N GLU A 288 -2.13 -17.91 -13.85
CA GLU A 288 -1.46 -18.71 -14.88
C GLU A 288 -0.91 -17.81 -15.98
N LEU A 289 0.42 -17.76 -16.10
CA LEU A 289 1.13 -17.09 -17.19
C LEU A 289 1.86 -18.14 -18.03
N SER A 290 1.50 -18.24 -19.32
CA SER A 290 2.18 -19.14 -20.24
C SER A 290 3.60 -18.64 -20.55
N LEU A 291 4.58 -19.53 -20.59
CA LEU A 291 5.94 -19.23 -21.02
C LEU A 291 6.36 -20.16 -22.17
N LYS A 292 6.74 -19.57 -23.29
CA LYS A 292 7.48 -20.23 -24.38
C LYS A 292 8.87 -19.56 -24.48
N PRO A 293 9.93 -20.29 -24.88
CA PRO A 293 11.24 -19.67 -25.06
C PRO A 293 11.19 -18.47 -26.03
N GLY A 294 10.42 -18.58 -27.12
CA GLY A 294 10.20 -17.51 -28.10
C GLY A 294 9.39 -16.30 -27.64
N ASP A 295 8.92 -16.26 -26.39
CA ASP A 295 8.40 -15.06 -25.74
C ASP A 295 9.52 -14.16 -25.19
N LEU A 296 10.73 -14.71 -25.02
CA LEU A 296 11.89 -14.06 -24.40
C LEU A 296 12.89 -13.61 -25.46
N GLN A 297 13.58 -12.50 -25.17
CA GLN A 297 14.80 -12.15 -25.89
C GLN A 297 15.93 -13.12 -25.53
N ALA A 298 16.83 -13.38 -26.47
CA ALA A 298 18.03 -14.19 -26.28
C ALA A 298 18.97 -13.59 -25.21
N CYS A 299 19.99 -14.38 -24.85
CA CYS A 299 21.00 -14.10 -23.82
C CYS A 299 20.53 -14.25 -22.36
N ILE A 300 19.24 -14.50 -22.10
CA ILE A 300 18.69 -14.59 -20.75
C ILE A 300 18.93 -16.00 -20.21
N LEU A 301 18.19 -17.01 -20.68
CA LEU A 301 18.23 -18.36 -20.11
C LEU A 301 19.46 -19.15 -20.55
N THR A 302 19.87 -19.00 -21.80
CA THR A 302 21.09 -19.64 -22.35
C THR A 302 22.30 -18.70 -22.32
N LYS A 303 23.48 -19.24 -22.58
CA LYS A 303 24.66 -18.45 -22.93
C LYS A 303 24.64 -18.19 -24.44
N PRO A 304 24.55 -16.93 -24.88
CA PRO A 304 24.47 -16.60 -26.31
C PRO A 304 25.80 -16.90 -27.03
N PRO A 305 25.77 -17.22 -28.32
CA PRO A 305 26.98 -17.43 -29.12
C PRO A 305 27.74 -16.11 -29.36
N GLY A 306 29.02 -16.25 -29.72
CA GLY A 306 29.94 -15.14 -29.95
C GLY A 306 30.94 -14.92 -28.82
N ASN A 307 32.19 -14.64 -29.19
CA ASN A 307 33.32 -14.35 -28.29
C ASN A 307 33.86 -12.91 -28.45
N ARG A 308 33.12 -12.08 -29.19
CA ARG A 308 33.26 -10.62 -29.33
C ARG A 308 31.89 -9.99 -29.22
N GLY A 309 31.86 -8.67 -29.02
CA GLY A 309 30.64 -7.91 -28.95
C GLY A 309 30.87 -6.50 -28.40
N GLY A 310 29.78 -5.88 -27.98
CA GLY A 310 29.82 -4.60 -27.29
C GLY A 310 28.47 -4.20 -26.72
N LEU A 311 28.49 -3.25 -25.81
CA LEU A 311 27.30 -2.56 -25.33
C LEU A 311 27.17 -1.25 -26.12
N VAL A 312 26.07 -1.09 -26.86
CA VAL A 312 25.77 0.13 -27.61
C VAL A 312 24.74 0.93 -26.82
N LEU A 313 25.14 2.11 -26.35
CA LEU A 313 24.31 3.00 -25.55
C LEU A 313 23.75 4.11 -26.44
N LEU A 314 22.43 4.25 -26.45
CA LEU A 314 21.67 5.13 -27.34
C LEU A 314 20.74 6.05 -26.54
N ARG A 315 20.52 7.28 -27.03
CA ARG A 315 19.42 8.14 -26.58
C ARG A 315 18.27 8.12 -27.59
N VAL A 316 17.06 8.31 -27.11
CA VAL A 316 15.92 8.66 -27.99
C VAL A 316 16.13 10.09 -28.48
N ALA A 317 16.06 10.28 -29.80
CA ALA A 317 16.09 11.58 -30.46
C ALA A 317 14.71 11.96 -31.03
N GLN A 318 13.93 10.96 -31.48
CA GLN A 318 12.56 11.13 -31.97
C GLN A 318 11.65 10.04 -31.35
N PRO A 319 10.85 10.33 -30.31
CA PRO A 319 10.11 9.32 -29.55
C PRO A 319 9.20 8.42 -30.39
N ALA A 320 8.39 8.99 -31.29
CA ALA A 320 7.47 8.21 -32.13
C ALA A 320 8.21 7.24 -33.07
N GLN A 321 9.34 7.67 -33.66
CA GLN A 321 10.16 6.83 -34.54
C GLN A 321 10.90 5.74 -33.73
N ALA A 322 11.38 6.07 -32.54
CA ALA A 322 12.01 5.13 -31.62
C ALA A 322 11.03 4.05 -31.14
N VAL A 323 9.79 4.41 -30.80
CA VAL A 323 8.72 3.45 -30.45
C VAL A 323 8.39 2.53 -31.62
N ALA A 324 8.27 3.07 -32.84
CA ALA A 324 8.01 2.27 -34.05
C ALA A 324 9.15 1.28 -34.35
N TRP A 325 10.41 1.73 -34.27
CA TRP A 325 11.57 0.86 -34.45
C TRP A 325 11.67 -0.21 -33.34
N LEU A 326 11.47 0.16 -32.08
CA LEU A 326 11.51 -0.79 -30.95
C LEU A 326 10.44 -1.89 -31.06
N SER A 327 9.25 -1.56 -31.58
CA SER A 327 8.18 -2.55 -31.81
C SER A 327 8.48 -3.58 -32.91
N THR A 328 9.50 -3.31 -33.73
CA THR A 328 9.95 -4.17 -34.84
C THR A 328 11.44 -4.49 -34.76
N ALA A 329 12.07 -4.26 -33.60
CA ALA A 329 13.52 -4.38 -33.44
C ALA A 329 14.00 -5.81 -33.72
N PRO A 330 15.10 -6.00 -34.49
CA PRO A 330 15.62 -7.32 -34.84
C PRO A 330 16.42 -7.93 -33.66
N VAL A 331 15.72 -8.15 -32.54
CA VAL A 331 16.24 -8.89 -31.38
C VAL A 331 16.09 -10.39 -31.61
N ASN A 332 17.04 -11.16 -31.11
CA ASN A 332 16.95 -12.61 -31.15
C ASN A 332 16.07 -13.14 -30.02
N ARG A 333 15.52 -14.34 -30.21
CA ARG A 333 14.69 -15.07 -29.24
C ARG A 333 15.48 -16.19 -28.55
N GLU A 334 14.99 -16.66 -27.42
CA GLU A 334 15.65 -17.74 -26.66
C GLU A 334 15.46 -19.15 -27.30
N ASP A 335 14.55 -19.32 -28.27
CA ASP A 335 14.48 -20.48 -29.19
C ASP A 335 14.96 -20.21 -30.62
N ASP A 336 15.51 -19.02 -30.92
CA ASP A 336 16.23 -18.82 -32.18
C ASP A 336 17.43 -19.75 -32.20
N LYS A 337 17.37 -20.79 -33.05
CA LYS A 337 18.60 -21.34 -33.62
C LYS A 337 19.27 -20.18 -34.34
N VAL A 338 20.44 -19.73 -33.87
CA VAL A 338 21.19 -18.67 -34.54
C VAL A 338 21.62 -19.21 -35.90
N VAL A 339 20.84 -18.83 -36.92
CA VAL A 339 21.04 -19.24 -38.31
C VAL A 339 22.25 -18.47 -38.85
N ASP A 340 23.03 -19.13 -39.70
CA ASP A 340 23.97 -18.46 -40.60
C ASP A 340 23.19 -17.68 -41.67
N ASP A 341 22.61 -16.54 -41.27
CA ASP A 341 22.09 -15.53 -42.19
C ASP A 341 23.25 -15.06 -43.10
N PRO A 342 23.20 -15.29 -44.42
CA PRO A 342 24.30 -14.95 -45.32
C PRO A 342 24.52 -13.43 -45.45
N THR A 343 23.61 -12.59 -44.94
CA THR A 343 23.75 -11.13 -44.91
C THR A 343 24.40 -10.63 -43.61
N GLN A 344 24.23 -11.33 -42.47
CA GLN A 344 24.82 -10.97 -41.17
C GLN A 344 25.13 -12.19 -40.28
N PRO A 345 26.06 -13.08 -40.67
CA PRO A 345 26.24 -14.37 -40.00
C PRO A 345 26.69 -14.20 -38.53
N GLY A 346 25.92 -14.82 -37.63
CA GLY A 346 26.25 -14.99 -36.21
C GLY A 346 26.09 -13.77 -35.30
N VAL A 347 25.38 -12.71 -35.70
CA VAL A 347 25.16 -11.52 -34.82
C VAL A 347 23.95 -11.73 -33.91
N CYS A 348 24.19 -11.95 -32.61
CA CYS A 348 23.16 -12.02 -31.59
C CYS A 348 22.85 -10.64 -31.00
N ARG A 349 21.55 -10.32 -30.85
CA ARG A 349 21.04 -9.00 -30.42
C ARG A 349 20.03 -9.10 -29.28
N GLN A 350 20.18 -8.22 -28.29
CA GLN A 350 19.18 -7.96 -27.24
C GLN A 350 19.05 -6.44 -26.99
N VAL A 351 17.82 -5.98 -26.74
CA VAL A 351 17.47 -4.60 -26.35
C VAL A 351 17.08 -4.54 -24.87
N ALA A 352 17.64 -3.58 -24.15
CA ALA A 352 17.29 -3.23 -22.78
C ALA A 352 17.02 -1.71 -22.65
N LEU A 353 16.18 -1.31 -21.72
CA LEU A 353 15.69 0.06 -21.53
C LEU A 353 16.01 0.56 -20.11
N THR A 354 16.39 1.82 -19.95
CA THR A 354 16.46 2.46 -18.62
C THR A 354 15.13 3.12 -18.26
N LEU A 355 14.96 3.51 -16.99
CA LEU A 355 13.85 4.36 -16.58
C LEU A 355 13.83 5.71 -17.35
N ALA A 356 14.99 6.27 -17.65
CA ALA A 356 15.11 7.48 -18.47
C ALA A 356 14.63 7.24 -19.91
N GLY A 357 14.94 6.06 -20.47
CA GLY A 357 14.45 5.64 -21.78
C GLY A 357 12.94 5.42 -21.83
N LEU A 358 12.37 4.71 -20.85
CA LEU A 358 10.92 4.51 -20.76
C LEU A 358 10.18 5.86 -20.67
N LYS A 359 10.69 6.81 -19.88
CA LYS A 359 10.18 8.19 -19.84
C LYS A 359 10.30 8.91 -21.19
N ALA A 360 11.44 8.82 -21.85
CA ALA A 360 11.67 9.46 -23.15
C ALA A 360 10.92 8.82 -24.33
N LEU A 361 10.45 7.58 -24.19
CA LEU A 361 9.54 6.91 -25.13
C LEU A 361 8.06 7.29 -24.89
N GLY A 362 7.73 7.93 -23.76
CA GLY A 362 6.38 8.33 -23.39
C GLY A 362 5.63 7.34 -22.49
N VAL A 363 6.30 6.44 -21.77
CA VAL A 363 5.60 5.51 -20.86
C VAL A 363 4.95 6.30 -19.70
N PRO A 364 3.64 6.14 -19.42
CA PRO A 364 2.93 6.96 -18.43
C PRO A 364 3.41 6.75 -17.01
N ALA A 365 3.31 7.79 -16.16
CA ALA A 365 3.72 7.76 -14.75
C ALA A 365 3.14 6.55 -13.99
N ALA A 366 1.83 6.33 -14.08
CA ALA A 366 1.14 5.21 -13.43
C ALA A 366 1.62 3.80 -13.86
N ARG A 367 2.32 3.66 -15.00
CA ARG A 367 3.01 2.42 -15.39
C ARG A 367 4.47 2.42 -14.92
N LEU A 368 5.16 3.56 -14.98
CA LEU A 368 6.52 3.71 -14.45
C LEU A 368 6.60 3.43 -12.95
N ASP A 369 5.58 3.83 -12.19
CA ASP A 369 5.54 3.65 -10.73
C ASP A 369 5.45 2.18 -10.32
N ARG A 370 4.98 1.30 -11.22
CA ARG A 370 4.94 -0.17 -11.03
C ARG A 370 6.32 -0.83 -11.08
N PHE A 371 7.38 -0.13 -11.53
CA PHE A 371 8.73 -0.70 -11.51
C PHE A 371 9.30 -0.77 -10.08
N PRO A 372 10.14 -1.78 -9.76
CA PRO A 372 10.80 -1.89 -8.46
C PRO A 372 11.63 -0.65 -8.11
N GLN A 373 11.62 -0.27 -6.82
CA GLN A 373 12.25 0.97 -6.35
C GLN A 373 13.74 1.07 -6.73
N ALA A 374 14.50 -0.02 -6.60
CA ALA A 374 15.90 -0.07 -7.02
C ALA A 374 16.14 0.29 -8.50
N PHE A 375 15.21 -0.07 -9.41
CA PHE A 375 15.28 0.36 -10.82
C PHE A 375 14.87 1.82 -11.01
N LYS A 376 13.95 2.33 -10.17
CA LYS A 376 13.50 3.73 -10.22
C LYS A 376 14.56 4.71 -9.70
N GLU A 377 15.39 4.30 -8.74
CA GLU A 377 16.49 5.07 -8.16
C GLU A 377 17.80 4.97 -8.96
N GLY A 378 18.12 3.78 -9.46
CA GLY A 378 19.38 3.51 -10.16
C GLY A 378 20.56 3.25 -9.23
N MET A 379 21.62 2.65 -9.80
CA MET A 379 22.74 2.10 -9.04
C MET A 379 23.54 3.16 -8.27
N ALA A 380 23.76 4.34 -8.86
CA ALA A 380 24.52 5.42 -8.21
C ALA A 380 23.86 5.95 -6.94
N ALA A 381 22.51 6.03 -6.90
CA ALA A 381 21.78 6.46 -5.72
C ALA A 381 21.88 5.42 -4.57
N ARG A 382 21.95 4.13 -4.91
CA ARG A 382 22.01 3.01 -3.96
C ARG A 382 23.44 2.57 -3.61
N ALA A 383 24.45 3.37 -3.96
CA ALA A 383 25.86 3.05 -3.74
C ALA A 383 26.20 2.69 -2.26
N GLY A 384 25.56 3.35 -1.30
CA GLY A 384 25.71 3.04 0.13
C GLY A 384 25.26 1.62 0.51
N LEU A 385 24.14 1.14 -0.06
CA LEU A 385 23.63 -0.23 0.15
C LEU A 385 24.55 -1.28 -0.48
N LEU A 386 25.05 -0.99 -1.68
CA LEU A 386 25.94 -1.87 -2.44
C LEU A 386 27.34 -1.98 -1.81
N GLY A 387 27.67 -1.08 -0.87
CA GLY A 387 29.03 -0.91 -0.36
C GLY A 387 29.98 -0.28 -1.38
N ASP A 388 29.45 0.38 -2.41
CA ASP A 388 30.19 1.20 -3.37
C ASP A 388 30.60 2.52 -2.71
N VAL A 389 31.53 2.43 -1.76
CA VAL A 389 32.06 3.55 -0.99
C VAL A 389 33.54 3.80 -1.32
N ARG A 390 34.11 4.90 -0.81
CA ARG A 390 35.52 5.28 -1.03
C ARG A 390 35.86 5.26 -2.53
N HIS A 391 36.85 4.48 -2.97
CA HIS A 391 37.27 4.44 -4.38
C HIS A 391 36.25 3.82 -5.36
N ASN A 392 35.19 3.14 -4.87
CA ASN A 392 34.07 2.67 -5.69
C ASN A 392 32.87 3.62 -5.66
N HIS A 393 32.91 4.72 -4.90
CA HIS A 393 31.81 5.67 -4.79
C HIS A 393 31.55 6.41 -6.13
N PRO A 394 30.29 6.75 -6.49
CA PRO A 394 29.96 7.39 -7.77
C PRO A 394 30.75 8.67 -8.12
N THR A 395 31.24 9.40 -7.12
CA THR A 395 32.12 10.58 -7.31
C THR A 395 33.50 10.23 -7.89
N HIS A 396 33.87 8.96 -7.94
CA HIS A 396 35.14 8.46 -8.49
C HIS A 396 34.95 7.52 -9.68
N TRP A 397 33.71 7.31 -10.14
CA TRP A 397 33.44 6.53 -11.35
C TRP A 397 34.08 7.23 -12.55
N ALA A 398 34.73 6.44 -13.40
CA ALA A 398 35.30 6.93 -14.66
C ALA A 398 34.22 7.34 -15.66
N LEU A 399 32.99 6.81 -15.52
CA LEU A 399 31.83 7.03 -16.40
C LEU A 399 32.08 6.58 -17.86
N VAL A 400 31.02 6.49 -18.66
CA VAL A 400 31.12 6.13 -20.08
C VAL A 400 31.54 7.35 -20.88
N ARG A 401 32.50 7.21 -21.80
CA ARG A 401 32.91 8.29 -22.72
C ARG A 401 31.90 8.41 -23.87
N HIS A 402 31.43 9.62 -24.15
CA HIS A 402 30.52 9.89 -25.24
C HIS A 402 31.23 9.89 -26.60
N VAL A 403 30.53 9.52 -27.69
CA VAL A 403 31.06 9.49 -29.07
C VAL A 403 31.47 10.87 -29.62
N ASN A 404 31.15 11.96 -28.93
CA ASN A 404 31.69 13.29 -29.27
C ASN A 404 33.15 13.48 -28.80
N GLY A 405 33.72 12.49 -28.10
CA GLY A 405 35.10 12.49 -27.64
C GLY A 405 35.39 13.38 -26.42
N ILE A 406 34.49 14.30 -26.07
CA ILE A 406 34.63 15.30 -25.02
C ILE A 406 33.97 14.81 -23.72
N ASP A 407 32.69 14.47 -23.80
CA ASP A 407 31.87 14.26 -22.60
C ASP A 407 32.02 12.87 -22.01
N ARG A 408 31.68 12.77 -20.72
CA ARG A 408 31.46 11.51 -20.01
C ARG A 408 30.11 11.55 -19.32
N PHE A 409 29.38 10.43 -19.33
CA PHE A 409 28.04 10.33 -18.79
C PHE A 409 27.84 9.05 -17.96
N ASP A 410 26.98 9.12 -16.95
CA ASP A 410 26.49 7.93 -16.27
C ASP A 410 25.56 7.15 -17.23
N PRO A 411 25.83 5.87 -17.53
CA PRO A 411 25.02 5.06 -18.44
C PRO A 411 23.57 4.86 -17.99
N ALA A 412 23.19 5.16 -16.75
CA ALA A 412 21.78 5.27 -16.35
C ALA A 412 21.01 6.36 -17.12
N ASN A 413 21.71 7.35 -17.70
CA ASN A 413 21.15 8.38 -18.59
C ASN A 413 21.13 7.96 -20.08
N ALA A 414 21.66 6.80 -20.45
CA ALA A 414 21.32 6.21 -21.75
C ALA A 414 19.83 5.84 -21.74
N HIS A 415 19.15 5.87 -22.88
CA HIS A 415 17.73 5.52 -22.97
C HIS A 415 17.55 4.04 -23.35
N VAL A 416 18.32 3.59 -24.33
CA VAL A 416 18.32 2.22 -24.84
C VAL A 416 19.74 1.68 -24.80
N LEU A 417 19.89 0.46 -24.29
CA LEU A 417 21.09 -0.36 -24.41
C LEU A 417 20.81 -1.47 -25.43
N VAL A 418 21.68 -1.63 -26.41
CA VAL A 418 21.69 -2.82 -27.28
C VAL A 418 22.93 -3.63 -26.97
N GLN A 419 22.74 -4.86 -26.49
CA GLN A 419 23.82 -5.85 -26.39
C GLN A 419 23.99 -6.52 -27.75
N LEU A 420 25.22 -6.41 -28.29
CA LEU A 420 25.65 -7.11 -29.49
C LEU A 420 26.67 -8.19 -29.14
N ARG A 421 26.55 -9.38 -29.72
CA ARG A 421 27.58 -10.43 -29.69
C ARG A 421 27.77 -11.04 -31.07
N PHE A 422 28.99 -11.44 -31.39
CA PHE A 422 29.34 -12.07 -32.66
C PHE A 422 30.62 -12.93 -32.54
N PRO A 423 30.86 -13.87 -33.48
CA PRO A 423 32.15 -14.53 -33.64
C PRO A 423 33.25 -13.53 -34.02
N ALA A 424 34.43 -13.71 -33.44
CA ALA A 424 35.63 -12.94 -33.79
C ALA A 424 35.98 -13.04 -35.27
N ALA A 425 36.50 -11.95 -35.83
CA ALA A 425 37.02 -11.93 -37.19
C ALA A 425 38.25 -12.84 -37.37
N GLU A 426 39.05 -13.03 -36.30
CA GLU A 426 40.29 -13.81 -36.31
C GLU A 426 40.36 -14.77 -35.09
N PRO A 427 41.02 -15.93 -35.21
CA PRO A 427 41.24 -16.84 -34.08
C PRO A 427 42.12 -16.21 -32.99
N GLY A 428 41.67 -16.26 -31.74
CA GLY A 428 42.44 -15.86 -30.57
C GLY A 428 41.66 -15.00 -29.58
N GLU A 429 42.36 -14.48 -28.57
CA GLU A 429 41.76 -13.72 -27.47
C GLU A 429 41.65 -12.21 -27.71
N HIS A 430 42.50 -11.63 -28.56
CA HIS A 430 42.56 -10.17 -28.76
C HIS A 430 41.31 -9.65 -29.48
N PHE A 431 40.74 -8.55 -28.98
CA PHE A 431 39.75 -7.77 -29.73
C PHE A 431 40.49 -7.02 -30.85
N THR A 432 40.21 -7.38 -32.10
CA THR A 432 40.95 -6.92 -33.28
C THR A 432 40.39 -5.60 -33.83
N ALA A 433 41.13 -4.95 -34.73
CA ALA A 433 40.62 -3.79 -35.48
C ALA A 433 39.39 -4.15 -36.33
N ALA A 434 39.31 -5.38 -36.85
CA ALA A 434 38.16 -5.89 -37.60
C ALA A 434 36.94 -6.12 -36.67
N ASP A 435 37.14 -6.63 -35.45
CA ASP A 435 36.08 -6.73 -34.44
C ASP A 435 35.52 -5.33 -34.08
N GLY A 436 36.40 -4.31 -34.02
CA GLY A 436 36.02 -2.91 -33.81
C GLY A 436 35.20 -2.32 -34.95
N GLN A 437 35.71 -2.40 -36.19
CA GLN A 437 34.98 -1.95 -37.38
C GLN A 437 33.60 -2.64 -37.51
N ARG A 438 33.51 -3.92 -37.16
CA ARG A 438 32.24 -4.65 -37.13
C ARG A 438 31.30 -4.12 -36.03
N LEU A 439 31.80 -3.83 -34.83
CA LEU A 439 31.01 -3.24 -33.75
C LEU A 439 30.49 -1.83 -34.12
N ASP A 440 31.34 -0.98 -34.68
CA ASP A 440 30.98 0.40 -35.01
C ASP A 440 29.96 0.45 -36.15
N ALA A 441 30.13 -0.35 -37.21
CA ALA A 441 29.14 -0.47 -38.29
C ALA A 441 27.78 -1.03 -37.80
N LEU A 442 27.79 -1.96 -36.85
CA LEU A 442 26.57 -2.45 -36.20
C LEU A 442 25.92 -1.39 -35.29
N ALA A 443 26.70 -0.51 -34.67
CA ALA A 443 26.21 0.59 -33.82
C ALA A 443 25.62 1.75 -34.66
N GLU A 444 26.26 2.11 -35.78
CA GLU A 444 25.75 3.12 -36.72
C GLU A 444 24.39 2.70 -37.31
N ALA A 445 24.27 1.43 -37.72
CA ALA A 445 23.03 0.86 -38.25
C ALA A 445 21.83 0.94 -37.27
N LEU A 446 22.07 1.07 -35.96
CA LEU A 446 21.02 1.26 -34.94
C LEU A 446 20.51 2.72 -34.85
N THR A 447 21.07 3.64 -35.62
CA THR A 447 20.65 5.07 -35.68
C THR A 447 19.90 5.43 -36.96
N VAL A 448 20.11 4.68 -38.05
CA VAL A 448 19.56 5.01 -39.37
C VAL A 448 18.05 4.75 -39.42
N ASN A 449 17.26 5.81 -39.53
CA ASN A 449 15.78 5.78 -39.54
C ASN A 449 15.12 5.17 -38.28
N THR A 450 15.86 5.03 -37.18
CA THR A 450 15.37 4.40 -35.94
C THR A 450 14.82 5.39 -34.90
N GLY A 451 15.05 6.70 -35.08
CA GLY A 451 14.74 7.72 -34.05
C GLY A 451 15.68 7.70 -32.85
N LEU A 452 16.72 6.85 -32.86
CA LEU A 452 17.74 6.74 -31.83
C LEU A 452 19.05 7.42 -32.28
N ALA A 453 19.81 7.96 -31.34
CA ALA A 453 21.13 8.55 -31.58
C ALA A 453 22.19 7.89 -30.69
N LEU A 454 23.34 7.57 -31.26
CA LEU A 454 24.45 6.92 -30.57
C LEU A 454 25.06 7.83 -29.49
N MET A 455 25.25 7.28 -28.29
CA MET A 455 25.97 7.93 -27.19
C MET A 455 27.34 7.31 -26.96
N ALA A 456 27.46 5.97 -26.97
CA ALA A 456 28.73 5.26 -26.76
C ALA A 456 28.70 3.81 -27.27
N THR A 457 29.88 3.28 -27.55
CA THR A 457 30.17 1.85 -27.70
C THR A 457 31.19 1.41 -26.64
N GLU A 458 30.89 0.32 -25.94
CA GLU A 458 31.78 -0.28 -24.92
C GLU A 458 32.14 -1.72 -25.37
N PRO A 459 33.34 -1.94 -25.96
CA PRO A 459 33.73 -3.22 -26.55
C PRO A 459 33.93 -4.36 -25.54
N MET A 460 33.58 -5.59 -25.95
CA MET A 460 33.64 -6.80 -25.12
C MET A 460 34.21 -8.01 -25.87
N ARG A 461 34.82 -8.93 -25.12
CA ARG A 461 35.38 -10.20 -25.62
C ARG A 461 35.35 -11.31 -24.55
N SER A 462 35.60 -12.55 -24.97
CA SER A 462 35.87 -13.67 -24.06
C SER A 462 37.35 -14.05 -24.10
N ASN A 463 37.92 -14.44 -22.94
CA ASN A 463 39.20 -15.16 -22.89
C ASN A 463 39.00 -16.64 -23.25
N ALA A 464 40.08 -17.40 -23.46
CA ALA A 464 40.00 -18.83 -23.71
C ALA A 464 39.47 -19.61 -22.49
N ALA A 465 38.79 -20.73 -22.77
CA ALA A 465 38.20 -21.63 -21.77
C ALA A 465 37.26 -20.95 -20.74
N ASP A 466 36.64 -19.81 -21.11
CA ASP A 466 35.75 -19.00 -20.26
C ASP A 466 36.40 -18.51 -18.95
N LYS A 467 37.68 -18.13 -19.01
CA LYS A 467 38.39 -17.54 -17.88
C LYS A 467 38.15 -16.03 -17.72
N GLU A 468 38.22 -15.52 -16.51
CA GLU A 468 38.41 -14.09 -16.24
C GLU A 468 39.91 -13.73 -16.12
N HIS A 469 40.24 -12.46 -15.88
CA HIS A 469 41.63 -11.97 -16.00
C HIS A 469 42.57 -12.37 -14.86
N PHE A 470 42.09 -12.77 -13.68
CA PHE A 470 42.91 -13.44 -12.66
C PHE A 470 43.18 -14.93 -12.99
N GLY A 471 42.62 -15.44 -14.08
CA GLY A 471 42.90 -16.76 -14.67
C GLY A 471 41.98 -17.89 -14.18
N PHE A 472 40.93 -17.58 -13.40
CA PHE A 472 39.93 -18.54 -12.95
C PHE A 472 38.86 -18.77 -14.02
N LYS A 473 38.41 -20.02 -14.15
CA LYS A 473 37.27 -20.39 -15.00
C LYS A 473 35.94 -19.89 -14.41
N ASP A 474 35.22 -19.06 -15.15
CA ASP A 474 33.92 -18.53 -14.76
C ASP A 474 32.75 -19.29 -15.46
N GLY A 475 31.52 -18.88 -15.18
CA GLY A 475 30.29 -19.40 -15.79
C GLY A 475 29.76 -20.70 -15.18
N ILE A 476 30.50 -21.34 -14.27
CA ILE A 476 30.23 -22.69 -13.76
C ILE A 476 28.91 -22.80 -12.98
N SER A 477 28.69 -21.94 -11.98
CA SER A 477 27.45 -21.95 -11.18
C SER A 477 26.49 -20.89 -11.69
N GLN A 478 25.31 -21.33 -12.12
CA GLN A 478 24.21 -20.55 -12.69
C GLN A 478 22.90 -21.20 -12.24
N PRO A 479 21.86 -20.45 -11.83
CA PRO A 479 20.54 -21.04 -11.63
C PRO A 479 19.95 -21.58 -12.94
N THR A 480 19.02 -22.54 -12.86
CA THR A 480 18.36 -23.13 -14.03
C THR A 480 16.85 -23.33 -13.82
N LEU A 481 16.07 -23.31 -14.90
CA LEU A 481 14.65 -23.69 -14.89
C LEU A 481 14.41 -25.19 -15.14
N ALA A 482 15.48 -25.96 -15.38
CA ALA A 482 15.39 -27.42 -15.53
C ALA A 482 15.11 -28.08 -14.16
N PRO A 483 14.31 -29.18 -14.13
CA PRO A 483 14.02 -29.91 -12.90
C PRO A 483 15.30 -30.48 -12.25
N ALA A 484 15.32 -30.51 -10.92
CA ALA A 484 16.50 -30.91 -10.15
C ALA A 484 16.85 -32.40 -10.39
N THR A 485 18.15 -32.70 -10.49
CA THR A 485 18.65 -34.08 -10.61
C THR A 485 18.44 -34.83 -9.29
N PRO A 486 17.71 -35.96 -9.27
CA PRO A 486 17.50 -36.74 -8.05
C PRO A 486 18.82 -37.22 -7.45
N GLY A 487 19.00 -37.04 -6.14
CA GLY A 487 20.20 -37.48 -5.40
C GLY A 487 21.39 -36.52 -5.44
N ALA A 488 21.30 -35.37 -6.14
CA ALA A 488 22.32 -34.32 -6.07
C ALA A 488 22.40 -33.70 -4.66
N ALA A 489 23.62 -33.48 -4.16
CA ALA A 489 23.86 -32.74 -2.93
C ALA A 489 23.46 -31.25 -3.04
N TRP A 490 23.52 -30.66 -4.23
CA TRP A 490 23.05 -29.31 -4.52
C TRP A 490 22.36 -29.20 -5.89
N GLY A 491 21.14 -28.63 -5.90
CA GLY A 491 20.40 -28.32 -7.11
C GLY A 491 20.51 -26.84 -7.47
N ASP A 492 20.85 -26.54 -8.72
CA ASP A 492 20.80 -25.17 -9.25
C ASP A 492 19.39 -24.74 -9.73
N THR A 493 18.40 -25.63 -9.67
CA THR A 493 17.01 -25.37 -10.05
C THR A 493 16.41 -24.20 -9.26
N VAL A 494 15.66 -23.33 -9.94
CA VAL A 494 14.89 -22.21 -9.36
C VAL A 494 13.50 -22.14 -9.96
N LYS A 495 12.56 -21.50 -9.26
CA LYS A 495 11.29 -21.07 -9.84
C LYS A 495 11.50 -19.98 -10.91
N THR A 496 10.61 -19.94 -11.89
CA THR A 496 10.60 -18.95 -12.99
C THR A 496 10.66 -17.51 -12.49
N GLY A 497 9.99 -17.20 -11.38
CA GLY A 497 9.99 -15.87 -10.76
C GLY A 497 11.35 -15.37 -10.28
N GLU A 498 12.36 -16.23 -10.08
CA GLU A 498 13.71 -15.74 -9.73
C GLU A 498 14.40 -15.06 -10.92
N ILE A 499 14.00 -15.38 -12.15
CA ILE A 499 14.65 -14.90 -13.38
C ILE A 499 13.73 -13.96 -14.17
N LEU A 500 12.42 -14.24 -14.22
CA LEU A 500 11.46 -13.53 -15.06
C LEU A 500 10.33 -12.92 -14.24
N GLN A 501 10.02 -11.66 -14.55
CA GLN A 501 8.84 -10.96 -14.08
C GLN A 501 7.56 -11.64 -14.62
N GLY A 502 6.52 -11.63 -13.79
CA GLY A 502 5.18 -12.14 -14.06
C GLY A 502 4.88 -13.53 -13.47
N PHE A 503 5.82 -14.13 -12.74
CA PHE A 503 5.76 -15.48 -12.17
C PHE A 503 6.05 -15.47 -10.67
N PRO A 504 5.64 -16.51 -9.89
CA PRO A 504 5.95 -16.59 -8.46
C PRO A 504 7.39 -17.06 -8.17
N THR A 505 8.00 -16.53 -7.12
CA THR A 505 9.25 -17.05 -6.50
C THR A 505 8.99 -18.10 -5.42
N GLU A 506 10.03 -18.53 -4.70
CA GLU A 506 9.89 -19.23 -3.42
C GLU A 506 9.58 -18.28 -2.26
N ARG A 507 9.84 -16.97 -2.41
CA ARG A 507 9.64 -15.94 -1.39
C ARG A 507 8.23 -15.33 -1.40
N ASP A 508 7.42 -15.52 -2.45
CA ASP A 508 6.13 -14.84 -2.64
C ASP A 508 4.89 -15.58 -2.08
N LYS A 509 5.06 -16.67 -1.31
CA LYS A 509 3.95 -17.51 -0.79
C LYS A 509 2.95 -18.02 -1.86
N GLY A 510 3.34 -18.00 -3.14
CA GLY A 510 2.50 -18.38 -4.29
C GLY A 510 1.96 -17.21 -5.12
N HIS A 511 2.07 -15.96 -4.65
CA HIS A 511 1.73 -14.79 -5.48
C HIS A 511 2.71 -14.62 -6.65
N ALA A 512 2.21 -14.22 -7.81
CA ALA A 512 3.06 -13.80 -8.93
C ALA A 512 3.43 -12.31 -8.79
N VAL A 513 4.61 -11.92 -9.28
CA VAL A 513 5.12 -10.54 -9.24
C VAL A 513 5.48 -10.08 -10.67
N PRO A 514 4.86 -9.04 -11.26
CA PRO A 514 3.82 -8.21 -10.65
C PRO A 514 2.50 -8.98 -10.45
N GLU A 515 1.71 -8.56 -9.47
CA GLU A 515 0.43 -9.21 -9.13
C GLU A 515 -0.57 -9.13 -10.30
N LYS A 516 -0.98 -7.90 -10.66
CA LYS A 516 -1.86 -7.63 -11.80
C LYS A 516 -1.07 -7.70 -13.11
N PRO A 517 -1.65 -8.18 -14.23
CA PRO A 517 -0.98 -8.18 -15.53
C PRO A 517 -0.37 -6.81 -15.90
N ASP A 518 0.78 -6.83 -16.55
CA ASP A 518 1.35 -5.65 -17.21
C ASP A 518 2.07 -6.06 -18.49
N ALA A 519 1.52 -5.63 -19.63
CA ALA A 519 2.09 -5.89 -20.95
C ALA A 519 3.51 -5.32 -21.16
N LEU A 520 4.03 -4.47 -20.26
CA LEU A 520 5.43 -4.03 -20.26
C LEU A 520 6.34 -4.91 -19.39
N LEU A 521 5.88 -5.34 -18.21
CA LEU A 521 6.71 -6.09 -17.24
C LEU A 521 6.67 -7.61 -17.47
N ASP A 522 5.54 -8.15 -17.91
CA ASP A 522 5.31 -9.59 -17.95
C ASP A 522 6.27 -10.33 -18.91
N ARG A 523 6.94 -11.35 -18.39
CA ARG A 523 8.04 -12.12 -19.00
C ARG A 523 9.33 -11.30 -19.25
N GLY A 524 9.44 -10.08 -18.74
CA GLY A 524 10.69 -9.31 -18.74
C GLY A 524 11.65 -9.71 -17.62
N THR A 525 12.83 -9.09 -17.58
CA THR A 525 13.84 -9.31 -16.53
C THR A 525 14.70 -8.06 -16.33
N PHE A 526 15.41 -7.92 -15.21
CA PHE A 526 16.37 -6.82 -15.03
C PHE A 526 17.78 -7.27 -15.38
N LEU A 527 18.50 -6.41 -16.09
CA LEU A 527 19.91 -6.56 -16.46
C LEU A 527 20.74 -5.56 -15.65
N VAL A 528 21.53 -6.09 -14.73
CA VAL A 528 22.58 -5.35 -14.01
C VAL A 528 23.83 -5.30 -14.88
N VAL A 529 24.43 -4.12 -15.07
CA VAL A 529 25.72 -3.96 -15.75
C VAL A 529 26.68 -3.18 -14.86
N ARG A 530 27.89 -3.72 -14.63
CA ARG A 530 28.99 -3.05 -13.89
C ARG A 530 30.31 -3.23 -14.66
N LYS A 531 31.01 -2.15 -14.98
CA LYS A 531 32.35 -2.20 -15.56
C LYS A 531 33.38 -2.22 -14.42
N LEU A 532 34.02 -3.36 -14.23
CA LEU A 532 34.96 -3.64 -13.14
C LEU A 532 36.38 -3.75 -13.71
N ARG A 533 37.27 -2.81 -13.40
CA ARG A 533 38.69 -2.88 -13.81
C ARG A 533 39.43 -3.85 -12.88
N GLN A 534 40.27 -4.74 -13.44
CA GLN A 534 41.05 -5.72 -12.69
C GLN A 534 42.56 -5.39 -12.77
N TYR A 535 43.21 -5.24 -11.61
CA TYR A 535 44.64 -4.93 -11.47
C TYR A 535 45.45 -6.22 -11.34
N THR A 536 45.71 -6.83 -12.50
CA THR A 536 46.29 -8.18 -12.59
C THR A 536 47.75 -8.25 -12.13
N GLY A 537 48.53 -7.17 -12.30
CA GLY A 537 49.90 -7.09 -11.79
C GLY A 537 49.94 -7.05 -10.27
N ARG A 538 49.09 -6.21 -9.64
CA ARG A 538 48.98 -6.12 -8.16
C ARG A 538 48.59 -7.46 -7.55
N PHE A 539 47.56 -8.09 -8.10
CA PHE A 539 47.03 -9.35 -7.59
C PHE A 539 48.06 -10.49 -7.71
N ALA A 540 48.68 -10.66 -8.89
CA ALA A 540 49.68 -11.70 -9.12
C ALA A 540 50.91 -11.51 -8.23
N LYS A 541 51.46 -10.29 -8.18
CA LYS A 541 52.59 -9.94 -7.31
C LYS A 541 52.28 -10.25 -5.84
N ARG A 542 51.17 -9.72 -5.32
CA ARG A 542 50.88 -9.77 -3.88
C ARG A 542 50.58 -11.19 -3.41
N THR A 543 49.81 -11.95 -4.18
CA THR A 543 49.50 -13.35 -3.82
C THR A 543 50.73 -14.26 -3.91
N TYR A 544 51.66 -13.99 -4.83
CA TYR A 544 52.93 -14.72 -4.92
C TYR A 544 53.88 -14.38 -3.75
N GLU A 545 54.00 -13.10 -3.39
CA GLU A 545 54.78 -12.65 -2.23
C GLU A 545 54.32 -13.37 -0.95
N GLN A 546 53.01 -13.38 -0.69
CA GLN A 546 52.44 -14.02 0.50
C GLN A 546 52.53 -15.54 0.47
N ALA A 547 52.27 -16.20 -0.67
CA ALA A 547 52.46 -17.65 -0.79
C ALA A 547 53.90 -18.06 -0.44
N LYS A 548 54.89 -17.31 -0.95
CA LYS A 548 56.31 -17.51 -0.65
C LYS A 548 56.65 -17.25 0.82
N GLU A 549 56.10 -16.20 1.43
CA GLU A 549 56.33 -15.84 2.83
C GLU A 549 55.84 -16.94 3.80
N HIS A 550 54.65 -17.49 3.56
CA HIS A 550 54.07 -18.54 4.39
C HIS A 550 54.49 -19.97 4.02
N GLY A 551 55.33 -20.15 3.00
CA GLY A 551 55.77 -21.47 2.51
C GLY A 551 54.65 -22.30 1.90
N LEU A 552 53.65 -21.66 1.29
CA LEU A 552 52.48 -22.27 0.66
C LEU A 552 52.62 -22.35 -0.87
N ASP A 553 51.88 -23.27 -1.46
CA ASP A 553 51.62 -23.24 -2.90
C ASP A 553 50.79 -22.00 -3.28
N HIS A 554 51.18 -21.33 -4.37
CA HIS A 554 50.48 -20.17 -4.90
C HIS A 554 49.10 -20.53 -5.43
N ASP A 555 48.94 -21.69 -6.07
CA ASP A 555 47.62 -22.14 -6.54
C ASP A 555 46.68 -22.47 -5.37
N LEU A 556 47.20 -22.98 -4.24
CA LEU A 556 46.44 -23.12 -3.00
C LEU A 556 45.98 -21.77 -2.42
N VAL A 557 46.85 -20.75 -2.38
CA VAL A 557 46.46 -19.40 -1.91
C VAL A 557 45.38 -18.82 -2.82
N LEU A 558 45.56 -18.88 -4.13
CA LEU A 558 44.55 -18.46 -5.12
C LEU A 558 43.23 -19.22 -4.94
N ALA A 559 43.27 -20.53 -4.75
CA ALA A 559 42.10 -21.35 -4.49
C ALA A 559 41.42 -21.05 -3.15
N LYS A 560 42.16 -20.66 -2.10
CA LYS A 560 41.62 -20.22 -0.81
C LYS A 560 40.92 -18.87 -0.90
N LEU A 561 41.43 -17.92 -1.70
CA LEU A 561 40.76 -16.62 -1.92
C LEU A 561 39.46 -16.79 -2.75
N MET A 562 39.48 -17.64 -3.80
CA MET A 562 38.32 -17.85 -4.67
C MET A 562 37.30 -18.85 -4.10
N GLY A 563 37.75 -19.94 -3.49
CA GLY A 563 36.97 -21.15 -3.14
C GLY A 563 36.89 -22.20 -4.27
N ARG A 564 37.55 -21.95 -5.41
CA ARG A 564 37.76 -22.87 -6.55
C ARG A 564 39.20 -22.73 -7.05
N TYR A 565 39.78 -23.82 -7.55
CA TYR A 565 41.03 -23.79 -8.31
C TYR A 565 40.82 -23.10 -9.68
N ARG A 566 41.90 -22.62 -10.30
CA ARG A 566 41.85 -21.90 -11.59
C ARG A 566 41.27 -22.72 -12.75
N ASP A 567 41.28 -24.05 -12.66
CA ASP A 567 40.66 -24.98 -13.62
C ASP A 567 39.13 -25.12 -13.45
N GLY A 568 38.59 -24.67 -12.32
CA GLY A 568 37.19 -24.75 -11.94
C GLY A 568 36.87 -25.74 -10.80
N ARG A 569 37.79 -26.61 -10.34
CA ARG A 569 37.51 -27.58 -9.25
C ARG A 569 37.15 -26.89 -7.93
N PRO A 570 36.09 -27.33 -7.22
CA PRO A 570 35.69 -26.72 -5.94
C PRO A 570 36.61 -27.12 -4.80
N LEU A 571 36.98 -26.16 -3.95
CA LEU A 571 37.94 -26.39 -2.87
C LEU A 571 37.45 -27.38 -1.79
N VAL A 572 36.13 -27.53 -1.61
CA VAL A 572 35.54 -28.52 -0.69
C VAL A 572 35.47 -29.95 -1.26
N ALA A 573 35.75 -30.14 -2.55
CA ALA A 573 35.75 -31.45 -3.20
C ALA A 573 36.84 -31.49 -4.30
N PRO A 574 38.14 -31.43 -3.94
CA PRO A 574 39.24 -31.29 -4.89
C PRO A 574 39.43 -32.50 -5.82
N GLU A 575 38.92 -33.67 -5.42
CA GLU A 575 38.90 -34.91 -6.20
C GLU A 575 37.78 -34.96 -7.26
N ALA A 576 36.83 -34.02 -7.22
CA ALA A 576 35.69 -34.00 -8.13
C ALA A 576 36.03 -33.29 -9.46
N PRO A 577 35.35 -33.63 -10.59
CA PRO A 577 35.65 -33.05 -11.90
C PRO A 577 35.56 -31.51 -11.94
N GLY A 578 36.44 -30.85 -12.71
CA GLY A 578 36.59 -29.38 -12.76
C GLY A 578 35.40 -28.56 -13.28
N THR A 579 34.26 -29.19 -13.58
CA THR A 579 32.98 -28.54 -13.88
C THR A 579 31.90 -28.80 -12.84
N THR A 580 32.16 -29.60 -11.79
CA THR A 580 31.11 -29.92 -10.82
C THR A 580 30.65 -28.69 -10.03
N ASN A 581 29.35 -28.65 -9.76
CA ASN A 581 28.73 -27.73 -8.81
C ASN A 581 27.99 -28.46 -7.67
N ASP A 582 28.12 -29.78 -7.58
CA ASP A 582 27.34 -30.63 -6.67
C ASP A 582 27.96 -30.72 -5.26
N PHE A 583 27.71 -29.70 -4.44
CA PHE A 583 28.12 -29.62 -3.03
C PHE A 583 27.32 -28.52 -2.31
N ASN A 584 27.13 -28.63 -1.01
CA ASN A 584 26.33 -27.69 -0.19
C ASN A 584 27.07 -27.12 1.03
N TYR A 585 28.39 -27.34 1.14
CA TYR A 585 29.23 -27.03 2.31
C TYR A 585 28.90 -27.74 3.64
N ALA A 586 27.85 -28.56 3.75
CA ALA A 586 27.50 -29.23 5.01
C ALA A 586 28.63 -30.12 5.58
N LYS A 587 29.43 -30.75 4.69
CA LYS A 587 30.63 -31.54 5.07
C LYS A 587 31.85 -30.69 5.45
N ASP A 588 31.78 -29.37 5.21
CA ASP A 588 32.77 -28.37 5.60
C ASP A 588 32.09 -27.29 6.46
N ALA A 589 31.28 -27.72 7.43
CA ALA A 589 30.63 -26.85 8.38
C ALA A 589 31.65 -25.95 9.10
N ALA A 590 32.83 -26.48 9.43
CA ALA A 590 33.92 -25.77 10.10
C ALA A 590 34.66 -24.72 9.24
N GLY A 591 34.56 -24.77 7.91
CA GLY A 591 35.27 -23.85 6.99
C GLY A 591 36.75 -24.18 6.77
N SER A 592 37.21 -25.31 7.30
CA SER A 592 38.61 -25.77 7.22
C SER A 592 39.03 -26.11 5.79
N ALA A 593 38.10 -26.60 4.95
CA ALA A 593 38.38 -26.80 3.53
C ALA A 593 38.26 -25.47 2.76
N CYS A 594 37.09 -24.82 2.77
CA CYS A 594 36.84 -23.58 2.03
C CYS A 594 36.45 -22.43 3.00
N PRO A 595 37.31 -21.41 3.20
CA PRO A 595 37.04 -20.30 4.10
C PRO A 595 35.68 -19.62 3.88
N PHE A 596 35.05 -19.17 4.97
CA PHE A 596 33.78 -18.43 4.93
C PHE A 596 33.83 -17.13 4.11
N HIS A 597 35.05 -16.61 3.92
CA HIS A 597 35.34 -15.37 3.22
C HIS A 597 35.81 -15.60 1.77
N SER A 598 35.97 -16.86 1.33
CA SER A 598 36.26 -17.19 -0.07
C SER A 598 35.14 -16.69 -0.99
N HIS A 599 35.51 -16.10 -2.13
CA HIS A 599 34.58 -15.43 -3.04
C HIS A 599 33.30 -16.24 -3.33
N ILE A 600 33.42 -17.50 -3.78
CA ILE A 600 32.24 -18.32 -4.12
C ILE A 600 31.41 -18.77 -2.92
N ARG A 601 31.94 -18.71 -1.68
CA ARG A 601 31.21 -19.02 -0.44
C ARG A 601 30.53 -17.78 0.14
N ARG A 602 31.05 -16.57 -0.14
CA ARG A 602 30.35 -15.30 0.13
C ARG A 602 29.22 -15.03 -0.85
N VAL A 603 29.41 -15.19 -2.16
CA VAL A 603 28.33 -14.91 -3.14
C VAL A 603 27.26 -16.01 -3.24
N ASN A 604 27.53 -17.20 -2.73
CA ASN A 604 26.55 -18.28 -2.59
C ASN A 604 26.95 -19.23 -1.44
N PRO A 605 26.46 -19.01 -0.20
CA PRO A 605 26.71 -19.89 0.94
C PRO A 605 25.94 -21.23 0.91
N ARG A 606 25.02 -21.42 -0.05
CA ARG A 606 24.26 -22.65 -0.35
C ARG A 606 23.25 -23.08 0.72
N ASP A 607 23.55 -24.13 1.49
CA ASP A 607 22.67 -24.56 2.57
C ASP A 607 22.99 -23.78 3.83
N LEU A 608 21.99 -23.01 4.26
CA LEU A 608 21.81 -22.56 5.62
C LEU A 608 20.54 -23.26 6.14
N GLU A 609 20.44 -23.47 7.45
CA GLU A 609 19.44 -24.38 8.04
C GLU A 609 17.99 -24.01 7.64
N ASP A 610 17.10 -25.01 7.58
CA ASP A 610 15.81 -24.91 6.86
C ASP A 610 14.88 -23.80 7.37
N ASP A 611 14.98 -23.40 8.63
CA ASP A 611 14.21 -22.29 9.25
C ASP A 611 14.88 -20.90 9.13
N SER A 612 16.07 -20.81 8.52
CA SER A 612 16.80 -19.55 8.35
C SER A 612 16.22 -18.67 7.25
N ALA A 613 16.40 -17.35 7.36
CA ALA A 613 15.97 -16.38 6.33
C ALA A 613 16.58 -16.65 4.93
N PHE A 614 17.67 -17.41 4.86
CA PHE A 614 18.39 -17.77 3.63
C PHE A 614 18.46 -19.30 3.39
N ALA A 615 17.49 -20.06 3.89
CA ALA A 615 17.35 -21.49 3.61
C ALA A 615 17.38 -21.82 2.10
N ARG A 616 17.81 -23.04 1.74
CA ARG A 616 18.12 -23.52 0.37
C ARG A 616 17.29 -22.88 -0.75
N ASN A 617 15.96 -22.94 -0.63
CA ASN A 617 15.02 -22.55 -1.67
C ASN A 617 14.86 -21.02 -1.82
N ARG A 618 15.25 -20.24 -0.81
CA ARG A 618 15.08 -18.78 -0.74
C ARG A 618 16.34 -18.01 -1.16
N MET A 619 17.48 -18.70 -1.22
CA MET A 619 18.82 -18.16 -1.48
C MET A 619 18.88 -17.22 -2.71
N PRO A 620 19.36 -15.96 -2.56
CA PRO A 620 19.61 -15.03 -3.67
C PRO A 620 20.33 -15.65 -4.88
N ARG A 621 19.68 -15.67 -6.05
CA ARG A 621 20.25 -16.19 -7.31
C ARG A 621 20.31 -15.11 -8.40
N ILE A 622 21.35 -15.17 -9.24
CA ILE A 622 21.53 -14.30 -10.41
C ILE A 622 22.09 -15.09 -11.61
N LEU A 623 21.62 -14.82 -12.83
CA LEU A 623 22.16 -15.40 -14.07
C LEU A 623 23.28 -14.53 -14.63
N ARG A 624 24.53 -14.92 -14.42
CA ARG A 624 25.69 -14.13 -14.86
C ARG A 624 26.02 -14.41 -16.33
N ARG A 625 26.25 -13.35 -17.10
CA ARG A 625 26.52 -13.35 -18.55
C ARG A 625 27.64 -12.38 -18.95
N GLY A 626 28.47 -11.98 -17.99
CA GLY A 626 29.56 -11.02 -18.15
C GLY A 626 30.55 -11.38 -19.26
N MET A 627 31.30 -10.38 -19.72
CA MET A 627 32.37 -10.53 -20.72
C MET A 627 33.59 -9.72 -20.30
N SER A 628 34.78 -10.13 -20.73
CA SER A 628 36.01 -9.38 -20.48
C SER A 628 36.12 -8.15 -21.37
N TYR A 629 36.79 -7.10 -20.90
CA TYR A 629 37.23 -5.97 -21.70
C TYR A 629 38.75 -5.76 -21.53
N GLY A 630 39.33 -4.97 -22.43
CA GLY A 630 40.78 -4.70 -22.49
C GLY A 630 41.60 -5.88 -23.01
N ALA A 631 42.90 -5.66 -23.22
CA ALA A 631 43.82 -6.70 -23.71
C ALA A 631 43.89 -7.90 -22.75
N PRO A 632 44.13 -9.13 -23.24
CA PRO A 632 44.40 -10.27 -22.37
C PRO A 632 45.65 -10.05 -21.51
N VAL A 633 45.80 -10.86 -20.47
CA VAL A 633 46.94 -10.83 -19.54
C VAL A 633 48.07 -11.66 -20.12
N ASN A 634 49.30 -11.15 -20.06
CA ASN A 634 50.49 -11.98 -20.21
C ASN A 634 50.70 -12.76 -18.88
N PRO A 635 50.57 -14.09 -18.84
CA PRO A 635 50.68 -14.86 -17.60
C PRO A 635 52.10 -14.82 -17.02
N ASP A 636 53.12 -14.67 -17.85
CA ASP A 636 54.53 -14.63 -17.45
C ASP A 636 54.98 -13.24 -17.00
N ALA A 637 54.22 -12.19 -17.35
CA ALA A 637 54.45 -10.82 -16.92
C ALA A 637 53.12 -10.04 -16.74
N PRO A 638 52.34 -10.31 -15.67
CA PRO A 638 51.07 -9.63 -15.43
C PRO A 638 51.23 -8.13 -15.14
N ASP A 639 50.46 -7.31 -15.85
CA ASP A 639 50.50 -5.84 -15.76
C ASP A 639 49.16 -5.25 -15.25
N ASP A 640 49.08 -3.91 -15.14
CA ASP A 640 47.91 -3.15 -14.63
C ASP A 640 47.20 -2.29 -15.71
N ALA A 641 47.24 -2.68 -16.99
CA ALA A 641 46.53 -2.00 -18.08
C ALA A 641 45.01 -1.85 -17.81
N ASP A 642 44.32 -1.02 -18.60
CA ASP A 642 42.86 -0.94 -18.51
C ASP A 642 42.20 -2.19 -19.14
N ARG A 643 42.05 -3.20 -18.29
CA ARG A 643 41.37 -4.47 -18.56
C ARG A 643 40.49 -4.84 -17.38
N GLY A 644 39.53 -5.72 -17.60
CA GLY A 644 38.68 -6.23 -16.54
C GLY A 644 37.43 -6.91 -17.07
N LEU A 645 36.34 -6.85 -16.29
CA LEU A 645 35.07 -7.51 -16.56
C LEU A 645 33.96 -6.48 -16.74
N VAL A 646 33.25 -6.53 -17.86
CA VAL A 646 31.88 -6.01 -17.95
C VAL A 646 30.98 -7.07 -17.33
N PHE A 647 30.79 -6.97 -16.02
CA PHE A 647 29.89 -7.82 -15.27
C PHE A 647 28.47 -7.56 -15.75
N MET A 648 27.76 -8.64 -16.07
CA MET A 648 26.37 -8.62 -16.48
C MET A 648 25.62 -9.72 -15.76
N ALA A 649 24.48 -9.39 -15.17
CA ALA A 649 23.61 -10.35 -14.47
C ALA A 649 22.14 -10.10 -14.79
N TYR A 650 21.40 -11.17 -15.09
CA TYR A 650 19.95 -11.17 -15.26
C TYR A 650 19.28 -11.72 -14.02
N ASN A 651 18.27 -11.02 -13.50
CA ASN A 651 17.54 -11.41 -12.31
C ASN A 651 16.19 -10.66 -12.23
N ALA A 652 15.17 -11.23 -11.58
CA ALA A 652 13.84 -10.60 -11.53
C ALA A 652 13.72 -9.50 -10.46
N HIS A 653 14.42 -9.62 -9.32
CA HIS A 653 14.28 -8.74 -8.15
C HIS A 653 15.64 -8.15 -7.74
N LEU A 654 16.02 -7.00 -8.31
CA LEU A 654 17.32 -6.33 -8.07
C LEU A 654 17.74 -6.32 -6.59
N ALA A 655 16.88 -5.75 -5.74
CA ALA A 655 17.15 -5.53 -4.32
C ALA A 655 17.17 -6.80 -3.45
N GLU A 656 16.61 -7.91 -3.93
CA GLU A 656 16.60 -9.20 -3.22
C GLU A 656 17.72 -10.14 -3.68
N GLN A 657 18.30 -9.89 -4.86
CA GLN A 657 19.19 -10.82 -5.53
C GLN A 657 20.57 -10.21 -5.77
N PHE A 658 20.69 -9.27 -6.72
CA PHE A 658 21.98 -8.64 -7.02
C PHE A 658 22.49 -7.77 -5.85
N GLU A 659 21.64 -6.90 -5.28
CA GLU A 659 22.10 -5.95 -4.25
C GLU A 659 22.50 -6.68 -2.96
N VAL A 660 21.80 -7.77 -2.61
CA VAL A 660 22.14 -8.65 -1.48
C VAL A 660 23.52 -9.29 -1.68
N VAL A 661 23.76 -9.89 -2.85
CA VAL A 661 25.06 -10.51 -3.17
C VAL A 661 26.19 -9.46 -3.23
N GLN A 662 25.94 -8.27 -3.77
CA GLN A 662 26.92 -7.18 -3.82
C GLN A 662 27.23 -6.63 -2.41
N ARG A 663 26.24 -6.55 -1.51
CA ARG A 663 26.45 -6.24 -0.09
C ARG A 663 27.28 -7.31 0.61
N TRP A 664 27.04 -8.60 0.36
CA TRP A 664 27.86 -9.71 0.88
C TRP A 664 29.30 -9.68 0.38
N VAL A 665 29.54 -9.19 -0.84
CA VAL A 665 30.90 -8.93 -1.35
C VAL A 665 31.56 -7.79 -0.56
N ALA A 666 30.87 -6.65 -0.41
CA ALA A 666 31.46 -5.45 0.19
C ALA A 666 31.73 -5.55 1.70
N GLY A 667 30.96 -6.36 2.44
CA GLY A 667 31.15 -6.55 3.89
C GLY A 667 30.05 -7.31 4.64
N GLY A 668 28.90 -7.60 4.02
CA GLY A 668 27.81 -8.33 4.69
C GLY A 668 28.20 -9.75 5.14
N ASN A 669 27.55 -10.25 6.20
CA ASN A 669 27.69 -11.61 6.70
C ASN A 669 26.55 -12.51 6.19
N ALA A 670 26.89 -13.51 5.36
CA ALA A 670 25.99 -14.56 4.90
C ALA A 670 26.54 -15.98 5.14
N SER A 671 27.77 -16.09 5.62
CA SER A 671 28.51 -17.35 5.78
C SER A 671 28.87 -17.65 7.24
N GLY A 672 28.46 -16.80 8.19
CA GLY A 672 28.64 -16.94 9.64
C GLY A 672 29.90 -16.24 10.20
N GLY A 673 30.78 -15.74 9.35
CA GLY A 673 32.02 -15.04 9.73
C GLY A 673 31.85 -13.54 9.99
N TYR A 674 32.86 -12.92 10.62
CA TYR A 674 32.87 -11.49 10.94
C TYR A 674 32.69 -10.59 9.71
N SER A 675 31.84 -9.57 9.78
CA SER A 675 31.49 -8.74 8.61
C SER A 675 32.73 -8.05 8.01
N GLY A 676 33.57 -7.48 8.87
CA GLY A 676 34.77 -6.72 8.52
C GLY A 676 35.86 -7.49 7.76
N GLN A 677 35.80 -8.83 7.73
CA GLN A 677 36.61 -9.63 6.80
C GLN A 677 35.88 -9.73 5.45
N ALA A 678 35.91 -8.66 4.66
CA ALA A 678 35.21 -8.56 3.39
C ALA A 678 35.79 -9.49 2.28
N ASP A 679 35.18 -9.50 1.10
CA ASP A 679 35.62 -10.33 -0.04
C ASP A 679 37.08 -10.05 -0.47
N PRO A 680 37.94 -11.09 -0.60
CA PRO A 680 39.37 -10.92 -0.85
C PRO A 680 39.74 -10.33 -2.21
N LEU A 681 38.82 -10.31 -3.18
CA LEU A 681 39.06 -9.90 -4.56
C LEU A 681 38.37 -8.58 -4.90
N LEU A 682 37.15 -8.38 -4.41
CA LEU A 682 36.23 -7.33 -4.85
C LEU A 682 35.89 -6.29 -3.76
N ALA A 683 36.28 -6.49 -2.50
CA ALA A 683 35.90 -5.58 -1.42
C ALA A 683 36.62 -4.21 -1.46
N VAL A 684 35.92 -3.19 -0.95
CA VAL A 684 36.46 -1.84 -0.84
C VAL A 684 37.48 -1.75 0.30
N VAL A 685 38.74 -1.55 -0.09
CA VAL A 685 39.85 -1.20 0.82
C VAL A 685 39.48 -0.06 1.77
N ASP A 686 39.81 -0.25 3.04
CA ASP A 686 39.89 0.81 4.04
C ASP A 686 41.35 1.18 4.29
N GLY A 687 41.71 2.45 4.09
CA GLY A 687 43.05 2.95 4.42
C GLY A 687 43.28 3.11 5.93
N ASN A 688 42.21 3.15 6.72
CA ASN A 688 42.25 3.44 8.16
C ASN A 688 42.09 2.19 9.04
N ALA A 689 41.71 1.03 8.48
CA ALA A 689 41.48 -0.20 9.24
C ALA A 689 42.75 -1.02 9.53
N GLY A 690 43.89 -0.65 8.95
CA GLY A 690 45.14 -1.41 9.04
C GLY A 690 45.32 -2.45 7.91
N PRO A 691 46.18 -3.47 8.08
CA PRO A 691 46.43 -4.50 7.08
C PRO A 691 45.18 -5.30 6.70
N ARG A 692 45.06 -5.71 5.43
CA ARG A 692 43.88 -6.46 4.94
C ARG A 692 44.12 -7.96 5.09
N LEU A 693 44.06 -8.46 6.33
CA LEU A 693 44.32 -9.87 6.63
C LEU A 693 43.16 -10.78 6.20
N PHE A 694 43.48 -11.85 5.46
CA PHE A 694 42.57 -12.93 5.08
C PHE A 694 43.00 -14.24 5.76
N PRO A 695 42.31 -14.67 6.84
CA PRO A 695 42.67 -15.88 7.57
C PRO A 695 42.11 -17.17 6.94
N PHE A 696 42.85 -18.27 7.06
CA PHE A 696 42.31 -19.62 6.78
C PHE A 696 43.03 -20.74 7.53
N GLU A 697 42.33 -21.86 7.72
CA GLU A 697 42.94 -23.13 8.13
C GLU A 697 43.43 -23.91 6.89
N HIS A 698 44.61 -24.52 6.96
CA HIS A 698 45.06 -25.57 6.05
C HIS A 698 46.00 -26.54 6.76
N GLY A 699 45.81 -27.86 6.58
CA GLY A 699 46.65 -28.88 7.21
C GLY A 699 46.67 -28.85 8.75
N GLY A 700 45.58 -28.37 9.38
CA GLY A 700 45.51 -28.17 10.84
C GLY A 700 46.27 -26.95 11.37
N LYS A 701 46.77 -26.06 10.49
CA LYS A 701 47.43 -24.80 10.84
C LYS A 701 46.61 -23.59 10.38
N THR A 702 46.70 -22.50 11.13
CA THR A 702 46.23 -21.16 10.73
C THR A 702 47.25 -20.49 9.81
N TYR A 703 46.76 -19.75 8.82
CA TYR A 703 47.51 -18.78 8.02
C TYR A 703 46.72 -17.49 7.93
N GLU A 704 47.39 -16.33 7.87
CA GLU A 704 46.78 -15.02 7.60
C GLU A 704 47.52 -14.37 6.43
N ILE A 705 46.81 -14.06 5.36
CA ILE A 705 47.37 -13.45 4.14
C ILE A 705 47.03 -11.97 4.12
N ASP A 706 48.01 -11.07 4.22
CA ASP A 706 47.79 -9.64 4.02
C ASP A 706 47.64 -9.31 2.53
N LEU A 707 46.45 -8.88 2.14
CA LEU A 707 46.12 -8.48 0.77
C LEU A 707 46.71 -7.11 0.38
N GLY A 708 47.36 -6.39 1.30
CA GLY A 708 48.03 -5.12 1.04
C GLY A 708 47.09 -3.92 0.82
N PRO A 709 47.62 -2.70 0.66
CA PRO A 709 46.84 -1.45 0.77
C PRO A 709 46.13 -0.98 -0.52
N GLU A 710 46.22 -1.71 -1.63
CA GLU A 710 45.61 -1.33 -2.91
C GLU A 710 44.50 -2.29 -3.36
N PRO A 711 43.42 -1.80 -4.01
CA PRO A 711 42.36 -2.67 -4.51
C PRO A 711 42.85 -3.51 -5.70
N PHE A 712 42.41 -4.77 -5.77
CA PHE A 712 42.59 -5.63 -6.94
C PHE A 712 41.53 -5.38 -8.02
N VAL A 713 40.36 -4.84 -7.64
CA VAL A 713 39.28 -4.48 -8.56
C VAL A 713 38.67 -3.13 -8.18
N THR A 714 38.34 -2.30 -9.18
CA THR A 714 37.60 -1.03 -8.97
C THR A 714 36.43 -0.87 -9.92
N LEU A 715 35.35 -0.25 -9.44
CA LEU A 715 34.15 0.06 -10.21
C LEU A 715 34.38 1.31 -11.08
N GLN A 716 34.32 1.15 -12.39
CA GLN A 716 34.47 2.25 -13.36
C GLN A 716 33.12 2.95 -13.61
N TRP A 717 32.03 2.20 -13.62
CA TRP A 717 30.63 2.66 -13.63
C TRP A 717 29.69 1.45 -13.47
N GLY A 718 28.43 1.68 -13.10
CA GLY A 718 27.39 0.65 -13.14
C GLY A 718 25.98 1.22 -13.27
N ALA A 719 25.07 0.45 -13.89
CA ALA A 719 23.69 0.84 -14.15
C ALA A 719 22.72 -0.36 -14.17
N TYR A 720 21.43 -0.07 -14.03
CA TYR A 720 20.33 -1.03 -14.14
C TYR A 720 19.54 -0.79 -15.43
N PHE A 721 19.23 -1.86 -16.15
CA PHE A 721 18.40 -1.86 -17.35
C PHE A 721 17.26 -2.88 -17.18
N PHE A 722 16.15 -2.66 -17.87
CA PHE A 722 15.04 -3.61 -17.96
C PHE A 722 15.00 -4.21 -19.37
N VAL A 723 14.91 -5.53 -19.45
CA VAL A 723 14.84 -6.30 -20.70
C VAL A 723 13.40 -6.73 -20.90
N PRO A 724 12.61 -6.04 -21.75
CA PRO A 724 11.23 -6.41 -22.04
C PRO A 724 11.14 -7.75 -22.77
N SER A 725 9.99 -8.42 -22.64
CA SER A 725 9.66 -9.59 -23.45
C SER A 725 9.40 -9.22 -24.92
N ILE A 726 9.40 -10.20 -25.83
CA ILE A 726 9.13 -9.99 -27.25
C ILE A 726 7.75 -9.35 -27.46
N ALA A 727 6.75 -9.83 -26.70
CA ALA A 727 5.40 -9.27 -26.71
C ALA A 727 5.35 -7.82 -26.16
N ALA A 728 6.14 -7.50 -25.13
CA ALA A 728 6.22 -6.15 -24.58
C ALA A 728 6.87 -5.15 -25.55
N LEU A 729 7.89 -5.56 -26.31
CA LEU A 729 8.45 -4.77 -27.41
C LEU A 729 7.40 -4.53 -28.50
N GLN A 730 6.80 -5.59 -29.03
CA GLN A 730 5.80 -5.50 -30.10
C GLN A 730 4.57 -4.66 -29.68
N GLY A 731 4.17 -4.74 -28.41
CA GLY A 731 3.07 -3.97 -27.84
C GLY A 731 3.40 -2.51 -27.49
N LEU A 732 4.68 -2.10 -27.49
CA LEU A 732 5.14 -0.78 -27.03
C LEU A 732 4.35 0.43 -27.57
N PRO A 733 3.90 0.49 -28.84
CA PRO A 733 3.08 1.60 -29.34
C PRO A 733 1.74 1.79 -28.62
N GLY A 734 1.21 0.74 -27.98
CA GLY A 734 0.02 0.78 -27.13
C GLY A 734 0.31 0.94 -25.63
N LEU A 735 1.57 1.22 -25.25
CA LEU A 735 2.03 1.33 -23.85
C LEU A 735 2.59 2.73 -23.52
N VAL A 736 2.50 3.68 -24.46
CA VAL A 736 3.04 5.04 -24.38
C VAL A 736 1.96 6.10 -24.65
N GLU A 737 2.08 7.24 -23.97
CA GLU A 737 1.30 8.46 -24.18
C GLU A 737 2.27 9.57 -24.64
N LEU A 738 2.05 10.13 -25.84
CA LEU A 738 2.86 11.23 -26.37
C LEU A 738 2.17 12.57 -26.08
N PRO A 739 2.87 13.58 -25.54
CA PRO A 739 2.22 14.68 -24.84
C PRO A 739 1.63 15.77 -25.74
N LEU A 740 0.46 16.29 -25.32
CA LEU A 740 -0.03 17.64 -25.62
C LEU A 740 -0.19 18.42 -24.28
N PRO A 741 0.06 19.73 -24.23
CA PRO A 741 0.12 20.47 -22.97
C PRO A 741 -1.15 21.27 -22.62
N LEU A 742 -1.59 21.23 -21.37
CA LEU A 742 -2.26 22.27 -20.58
C LEU A 742 -2.35 21.79 -19.11
N PRO A 743 -2.61 22.66 -18.09
CA PRO A 743 -2.69 22.23 -16.70
C PRO A 743 -4.01 21.47 -16.42
N PRO A 744 -4.07 20.58 -15.42
CA PRO A 744 -5.26 19.84 -15.10
C PRO A 744 -6.33 20.75 -14.45
N ALA A 745 -7.24 21.23 -15.28
CA ALA A 745 -8.66 21.20 -14.90
C ALA A 745 -9.05 19.76 -14.51
N VAL A 746 -10.19 19.56 -13.83
CA VAL A 746 -10.76 18.20 -13.66
C VAL A 746 -10.85 17.58 -15.05
N ALA A 747 -10.02 16.56 -15.30
CA ALA A 747 -9.63 16.21 -16.66
C ALA A 747 -10.86 15.83 -17.47
N VAL A 748 -11.16 16.62 -18.51
CA VAL A 748 -12.31 16.40 -19.38
C VAL A 748 -12.09 15.05 -20.06
N PRO A 749 -12.86 13.99 -19.71
CA PRO A 749 -12.57 12.64 -20.15
C PRO A 749 -12.60 12.55 -21.68
N GLU A 750 -11.48 12.10 -22.27
CA GLU A 750 -11.31 11.99 -23.72
C GLU A 750 -12.32 11.05 -24.38
N ARG A 751 -12.80 10.07 -23.62
CA ARG A 751 -13.90 9.19 -23.99
C ARG A 751 -15.06 9.41 -23.04
N VAL A 752 -16.15 9.90 -23.59
CA VAL A 752 -17.47 9.76 -22.99
C VAL A 752 -18.05 8.38 -23.33
N PRO A 753 -18.96 7.83 -22.51
CA PRO A 753 -19.85 6.76 -22.96
C PRO A 753 -20.66 7.20 -24.18
N ASP A 754 -21.22 6.25 -24.93
CA ASP A 754 -22.17 6.58 -26.00
C ASP A 754 -23.31 7.41 -25.41
N LEU A 755 -23.53 8.61 -25.95
CA LEU A 755 -24.58 9.52 -25.48
C LEU A 755 -25.98 8.93 -25.66
N GLN A 756 -26.13 7.87 -26.46
CA GLN A 756 -27.37 7.09 -26.61
C GLN A 756 -27.43 5.83 -25.71
N ASP A 757 -26.32 5.40 -25.08
CA ASP A 757 -26.33 4.36 -24.05
C ASP A 757 -26.66 4.96 -22.68
N LYS A 758 -27.94 4.86 -22.30
CA LYS A 758 -28.45 5.31 -21.01
C LYS A 758 -27.75 4.67 -19.81
N VAL A 759 -27.30 3.42 -19.89
CA VAL A 759 -26.70 2.70 -18.76
C VAL A 759 -25.26 3.15 -18.56
N ALA A 760 -24.50 3.27 -19.64
CA ALA A 760 -23.14 3.80 -19.58
C ALA A 760 -23.13 5.28 -19.15
N MET A 761 -24.07 6.10 -19.67
CA MET A 761 -24.30 7.46 -19.19
C MET A 761 -24.68 7.53 -17.70
N GLN A 762 -25.53 6.60 -17.21
CA GLN A 762 -25.94 6.58 -15.80
C GLN A 762 -24.77 6.28 -14.86
N LEU A 763 -23.99 5.23 -15.15
CA LEU A 763 -22.81 4.88 -14.35
C LEU A 763 -21.83 6.06 -14.24
N TRP A 764 -21.58 6.72 -15.37
CA TRP A 764 -20.65 7.84 -15.48
C TRP A 764 -21.12 9.14 -14.79
N LEU A 765 -22.44 9.34 -14.64
CA LEU A 765 -23.02 10.52 -13.97
C LEU A 765 -23.43 10.29 -12.50
N GLU A 766 -23.51 9.04 -12.04
CA GLU A 766 -23.92 8.71 -10.66
C GLU A 766 -22.79 8.11 -9.81
N ASP A 767 -21.74 7.53 -10.40
CA ASP A 767 -20.56 7.05 -9.66
C ASP A 767 -19.66 8.21 -9.21
N SER A 768 -19.47 8.35 -7.90
CA SER A 768 -18.66 9.41 -7.27
C SER A 768 -17.19 9.46 -7.72
N THR A 769 -16.65 8.42 -8.36
CA THR A 769 -15.28 8.36 -8.89
C THR A 769 -15.15 8.96 -10.29
N THR A 770 -16.25 9.05 -11.06
CA THR A 770 -16.23 9.54 -12.46
C THR A 770 -17.14 10.76 -12.69
N ARG A 771 -18.21 10.91 -11.91
CA ARG A 771 -19.19 12.00 -11.94
C ARG A 771 -18.59 13.39 -12.08
N ASP A 772 -17.59 13.74 -11.27
CA ASP A 772 -17.05 15.10 -11.26
C ASP A 772 -16.28 15.44 -12.55
N GLY A 773 -15.72 14.42 -13.22
CA GLY A 773 -15.16 14.51 -14.58
C GLY A 773 -16.23 14.48 -15.68
N ALA A 774 -17.30 13.72 -15.50
CA ALA A 774 -18.45 13.73 -16.41
C ALA A 774 -19.11 15.11 -16.47
N TRP A 775 -19.35 15.73 -15.31
CA TRP A 775 -19.86 17.09 -15.23
C TRP A 775 -18.84 18.15 -15.69
N ALA A 776 -17.53 17.90 -15.56
CA ALA A 776 -16.51 18.73 -16.21
C ALA A 776 -16.62 18.71 -17.75
N TRP A 777 -16.94 17.56 -18.36
CA TRP A 777 -17.23 17.46 -19.79
C TRP A 777 -18.55 18.14 -20.17
N VAL A 778 -19.61 18.03 -19.36
CA VAL A 778 -20.88 18.76 -19.61
C VAL A 778 -20.65 20.27 -19.65
N ARG A 779 -19.82 20.80 -18.74
CA ARG A 779 -19.45 22.23 -18.69
C ARG A 779 -18.70 22.73 -19.92
N THR A 780 -17.99 21.88 -20.67
CA THR A 780 -17.29 22.27 -21.91
C THR A 780 -18.14 22.16 -23.17
N GLN A 781 -19.37 21.62 -23.10
CA GLN A 781 -20.27 21.56 -24.25
C GLN A 781 -20.83 22.96 -24.60
N PRO A 782 -21.28 23.22 -25.86
CA PRO A 782 -21.70 24.55 -26.29
C PRO A 782 -22.85 25.17 -25.46
N GLY A 783 -22.49 26.08 -24.54
CA GLY A 783 -23.40 26.73 -23.60
C GLY A 783 -23.59 26.00 -22.26
N GLY A 784 -22.88 24.89 -22.02
CA GLY A 784 -22.95 24.08 -20.79
C GLY A 784 -24.11 23.08 -20.75
N VAL A 785 -24.64 22.72 -21.92
CA VAL A 785 -25.87 21.92 -22.10
C VAL A 785 -25.66 20.88 -23.20
N VAL A 786 -26.16 19.65 -23.00
CA VAL A 786 -26.06 18.55 -23.98
C VAL A 786 -27.23 17.57 -23.83
N ASP A 787 -27.79 17.09 -24.94
CA ASP A 787 -28.85 16.08 -24.94
C ASP A 787 -28.29 14.65 -25.03
N THR A 788 -28.83 13.74 -24.21
CA THR A 788 -28.37 12.34 -24.08
C THR A 788 -29.55 11.38 -23.78
N ALA A 789 -29.38 10.07 -23.92
CA ALA A 789 -30.39 9.09 -23.54
C ALA A 789 -30.66 9.02 -22.01
N TYR A 790 -29.76 9.59 -21.20
CA TYR A 790 -29.99 9.82 -19.77
C TYR A 790 -30.84 11.09 -19.53
N GLY A 791 -30.68 12.12 -20.36
CA GLY A 791 -31.49 13.35 -20.38
C GLY A 791 -30.72 14.54 -20.95
N VAL A 792 -31.35 15.71 -20.97
CA VAL A 792 -30.67 16.99 -21.25
C VAL A 792 -29.85 17.38 -20.01
N LEU A 793 -28.54 17.28 -20.08
CA LEU A 793 -27.63 17.59 -18.98
C LEU A 793 -27.35 19.10 -18.96
N VAL A 794 -27.41 19.71 -17.78
CA VAL A 794 -27.25 21.17 -17.58
C VAL A 794 -26.21 21.40 -16.49
N GLY A 795 -24.99 21.80 -16.87
CA GLY A 795 -23.82 21.75 -15.99
C GLY A 795 -23.21 23.09 -15.57
N THR A 796 -23.48 24.19 -16.28
CA THR A 796 -22.94 25.52 -15.97
C THR A 796 -23.84 26.30 -15.00
N PRO A 797 -23.28 27.13 -14.10
CA PRO A 797 -24.05 27.94 -13.13
C PRO A 797 -25.19 28.74 -13.74
N GLU A 798 -24.96 29.37 -14.90
CA GLU A 798 -25.94 30.20 -15.60
C GLU A 798 -27.18 29.40 -16.01
N ARG A 799 -26.96 28.22 -16.60
CA ARG A 799 -28.05 27.37 -17.12
C ARG A 799 -28.72 26.57 -16.02
N VAL A 800 -27.99 26.19 -14.97
CA VAL A 800 -28.58 25.64 -13.76
C VAL A 800 -29.53 26.65 -13.11
N CYS A 801 -29.14 27.93 -12.99
CA CYS A 801 -30.04 28.98 -12.50
C CYS A 801 -31.26 29.20 -13.43
N GLU A 802 -31.07 29.23 -14.76
CA GLU A 802 -32.16 29.36 -15.74
C GLU A 802 -33.22 28.26 -15.58
N VAL A 803 -32.79 27.00 -15.45
CA VAL A 803 -33.71 25.85 -15.31
C VAL A 803 -34.40 25.82 -13.94
N LEU A 804 -33.72 26.26 -12.88
CA LEU A 804 -34.30 26.33 -11.54
C LEU A 804 -35.35 27.43 -11.43
N ARG A 805 -35.05 28.65 -11.92
CA ARG A 805 -35.95 29.81 -11.83
C ARG A 805 -37.25 29.61 -12.61
N ASN A 806 -37.19 28.89 -13.74
CA ASN A 806 -38.37 28.53 -14.53
C ASN A 806 -39.20 29.74 -15.02
N ASP A 807 -38.53 30.83 -15.39
CA ASP A 807 -39.15 32.01 -16.02
C ASP A 807 -38.61 32.20 -17.46
N PRO A 808 -39.45 32.16 -18.51
CA PRO A 808 -40.86 31.76 -18.49
C PRO A 808 -41.03 30.26 -18.20
N ASP A 809 -42.23 29.87 -17.78
CA ASP A 809 -42.55 28.49 -17.39
C ASP A 809 -42.27 27.48 -18.53
N ARG A 810 -41.30 26.60 -18.29
CA ARG A 810 -40.72 25.64 -19.23
C ARG A 810 -40.45 24.27 -18.63
N TYR A 811 -40.45 24.14 -17.30
CA TYR A 811 -39.99 22.97 -16.56
C TYR A 811 -40.98 22.58 -15.46
N SER A 812 -41.15 21.27 -15.26
CA SER A 812 -42.15 20.69 -14.36
C SER A 812 -41.54 19.67 -13.41
N VAL A 813 -42.08 19.61 -12.19
CA VAL A 813 -41.80 18.59 -11.15
C VAL A 813 -42.79 17.41 -11.16
N SER A 814 -43.69 17.34 -12.15
CA SER A 814 -44.64 16.22 -12.34
C SER A 814 -44.00 14.83 -12.25
N GLY A 815 -42.75 14.67 -12.69
CA GLY A 815 -41.99 13.41 -12.55
C GLY A 815 -41.65 13.02 -11.09
N TYR A 816 -41.55 13.98 -10.17
CA TYR A 816 -41.56 13.71 -8.73
C TYR A 816 -42.97 13.35 -8.26
N GLY A 817 -44.00 14.06 -8.75
CA GLY A 817 -45.41 13.74 -8.49
C GLY A 817 -45.77 12.29 -8.81
N GLU A 818 -45.39 11.80 -9.99
CA GLU A 818 -45.56 10.40 -10.42
C GLU A 818 -44.98 9.37 -9.43
N ARG A 819 -43.83 9.67 -8.82
CA ARG A 819 -43.18 8.77 -7.84
C ARG A 819 -43.68 8.97 -6.42
N MET A 820 -44.09 10.18 -6.06
CA MET A 820 -44.78 10.46 -4.80
C MET A 820 -46.12 9.71 -4.78
N HIS A 821 -46.92 9.79 -5.85
CA HIS A 821 -48.16 9.02 -6.04
C HIS A 821 -47.98 7.52 -5.70
N ASP A 822 -46.95 6.91 -6.28
CA ASP A 822 -46.65 5.48 -6.13
C ASP A 822 -46.08 5.08 -4.76
N SER A 823 -45.68 6.06 -3.93
CA SER A 823 -45.00 5.84 -2.64
C SER A 823 -45.73 6.50 -1.45
N ILE A 824 -45.67 7.82 -1.29
CA ILE A 824 -46.21 8.57 -0.14
C ILE A 824 -47.54 9.30 -0.42
N GLY A 825 -48.04 9.24 -1.66
CA GLY A 825 -49.10 10.12 -2.16
C GLY A 825 -48.56 11.48 -2.62
N VAL A 826 -49.20 12.10 -3.61
CA VAL A 826 -48.78 13.40 -4.15
C VAL A 826 -49.06 14.53 -3.14
N GLY A 827 -48.02 15.21 -2.68
CA GLY A 827 -48.14 16.51 -2.01
C GLY A 827 -47.60 17.63 -2.90
N TYR A 828 -47.76 18.89 -2.49
CA TYR A 828 -47.40 20.06 -3.31
C TYR A 828 -45.94 20.09 -3.80
N LEU A 829 -45.02 19.43 -3.09
CA LEU A 829 -43.62 19.22 -3.50
C LEU A 829 -43.43 18.39 -4.81
N GLY A 830 -44.48 17.71 -5.27
CA GLY A 830 -44.52 17.01 -6.56
C GLY A 830 -45.55 17.59 -7.53
N GLN A 831 -46.01 18.82 -7.30
CA GLN A 831 -46.99 19.54 -8.12
C GLN A 831 -46.35 20.84 -8.65
N ASP A 832 -46.75 21.24 -9.86
CA ASP A 832 -46.49 22.53 -10.49
C ASP A 832 -47.60 23.55 -10.11
N ASP A 833 -47.39 24.86 -10.34
CA ASP A 833 -48.29 25.93 -9.90
C ASP A 833 -49.75 25.80 -10.37
N ASP A 834 -49.97 25.30 -11.58
CA ASP A 834 -51.28 25.03 -12.18
C ASP A 834 -51.87 23.64 -11.84
N THR A 835 -51.23 22.90 -10.94
CA THR A 835 -51.62 21.52 -10.57
C THR A 835 -51.76 21.29 -9.07
N GLY A 836 -51.70 22.34 -8.24
CA GLY A 836 -51.82 22.26 -6.78
C GLY A 836 -50.65 22.89 -5.98
N HIS A 837 -49.61 23.41 -6.64
CA HIS A 837 -48.52 24.11 -5.94
C HIS A 837 -48.96 25.51 -5.51
N SER A 838 -49.61 26.30 -6.38
CA SER A 838 -49.90 27.71 -6.08
C SER A 838 -50.92 27.91 -4.95
N GLU A 839 -51.75 26.91 -4.66
CA GLU A 839 -52.77 26.94 -3.62
C GLU A 839 -52.23 26.56 -2.23
N LEU A 840 -51.28 25.61 -2.17
CA LEU A 840 -50.70 25.13 -0.91
C LEU A 840 -49.34 25.76 -0.58
N ALA A 841 -48.48 25.98 -1.59
CA ALA A 841 -47.12 26.44 -1.39
C ALA A 841 -47.04 27.79 -0.68
N PRO A 842 -47.85 28.83 -0.96
CA PRO A 842 -47.73 30.10 -0.25
C PRO A 842 -48.02 29.97 1.25
N VAL A 843 -49.06 29.20 1.61
CA VAL A 843 -49.48 29.02 3.01
C VAL A 843 -48.50 28.10 3.77
N ILE A 844 -48.08 27.00 3.14
CA ILE A 844 -47.19 26.01 3.77
C ILE A 844 -45.74 26.50 3.79
N ASN A 845 -45.24 27.10 2.72
CA ASN A 845 -43.89 27.69 2.72
C ASN A 845 -43.80 28.83 3.73
N ALA A 846 -44.79 29.73 3.83
CA ALA A 846 -44.77 30.76 4.89
C ALA A 846 -44.86 30.16 6.31
N ALA A 847 -45.53 29.02 6.49
CA ALA A 847 -45.55 28.30 7.77
C ALA A 847 -44.19 27.65 8.10
N ILE A 848 -43.45 27.19 7.09
CA ILE A 848 -42.10 26.59 7.17
C ILE A 848 -41.03 27.69 7.37
N GLU A 849 -41.07 28.76 6.57
CA GLU A 849 -40.13 29.90 6.63
C GLU A 849 -40.26 30.69 7.95
N GLY A 850 -41.43 30.63 8.61
CA GLY A 850 -41.61 31.10 9.98
C GLY A 850 -40.75 30.37 11.02
N TYR A 851 -40.21 29.19 10.69
CA TYR A 851 -39.17 28.49 11.47
C TYR A 851 -37.80 28.99 11.00
N SER A 852 -37.46 30.21 11.43
CA SER A 852 -36.24 30.91 11.02
C SER A 852 -34.97 30.12 11.33
N GLU A 853 -33.91 30.36 10.56
CA GLU A 853 -32.64 29.65 10.70
C GLU A 853 -32.06 29.77 12.13
N ALA A 854 -32.22 30.93 12.77
CA ALA A 854 -31.84 31.17 14.16
C ALA A 854 -32.67 30.34 15.17
N TYR A 855 -33.97 30.18 14.93
CA TYR A 855 -34.84 29.32 15.76
C TYR A 855 -34.49 27.85 15.58
N CYS A 856 -34.34 27.38 14.33
CA CYS A 856 -33.97 26.01 14.02
C CYS A 856 -32.58 25.65 14.55
N TYR A 857 -31.62 26.59 14.48
CA TYR A 857 -30.33 26.48 15.16
C TYR A 857 -30.48 26.26 16.66
N GLY A 858 -31.20 27.14 17.37
CA GLY A 858 -31.36 27.05 18.81
C GLY A 858 -32.05 25.76 19.27
N VAL A 859 -33.09 25.31 18.56
CA VAL A 859 -33.81 24.07 18.88
C VAL A 859 -32.98 22.84 18.53
N ALA A 860 -32.35 22.79 17.35
CA ALA A 860 -31.50 21.66 16.95
C ALA A 860 -30.27 21.51 17.84
N TYR A 861 -29.65 22.63 18.24
CA TYR A 861 -28.57 22.65 19.22
C TYR A 861 -29.03 22.04 20.55
N GLN A 862 -30.17 22.45 21.10
CA GLN A 862 -30.66 21.92 22.39
C GLN A 862 -31.06 20.44 22.30
N VAL A 863 -31.68 20.00 21.19
CA VAL A 863 -32.01 18.59 20.95
C VAL A 863 -30.74 17.73 20.79
N ALA A 864 -29.75 18.21 20.04
CA ALA A 864 -28.45 17.55 19.91
C ALA A 864 -27.72 17.50 21.25
N LYS A 865 -27.60 18.63 21.97
CA LYS A 865 -26.97 18.70 23.29
C LYS A 865 -27.66 17.80 24.32
N ALA A 866 -28.98 17.66 24.28
CA ALA A 866 -29.72 16.70 25.10
C ALA A 866 -29.41 15.24 24.72
N GLY A 867 -29.31 14.91 23.43
CA GLY A 867 -28.91 13.58 22.97
C GLY A 867 -27.45 13.23 23.33
N LEU A 868 -26.54 14.20 23.18
CA LEU A 868 -25.13 14.11 23.56
C LEU A 868 -24.98 13.94 25.07
N ASN A 869 -25.69 14.72 25.88
CA ASN A 869 -25.71 14.58 27.34
C ASN A 869 -26.27 13.22 27.77
N LYS A 870 -27.38 12.74 27.17
CA LYS A 870 -27.92 11.41 27.45
C LYS A 870 -26.89 10.30 27.16
N LEU A 871 -26.15 10.41 26.06
CA LEU A 871 -25.07 9.50 25.68
C LEU A 871 -23.87 9.55 26.64
N LYS A 872 -23.62 10.69 27.29
CA LYS A 872 -22.66 10.81 28.42
C LYS A 872 -23.21 10.19 29.70
N ASP A 873 -24.46 10.44 30.04
CA ASP A 873 -25.11 9.90 31.25
C ASP A 873 -25.18 8.36 31.19
N GLU A 874 -25.49 7.79 30.03
CA GLU A 874 -25.46 6.34 29.78
C GLU A 874 -24.06 5.75 29.96
N ALA A 875 -23.01 6.41 29.45
CA ALA A 875 -21.64 5.99 29.67
C ALA A 875 -21.20 6.11 31.14
N ARG A 876 -21.55 7.21 31.82
CA ARG A 876 -21.25 7.44 33.24
C ARG A 876 -21.96 6.42 34.14
N ALA A 877 -23.20 6.05 33.84
CA ALA A 877 -23.91 4.98 34.53
C ALA A 877 -23.26 3.60 34.33
N LEU A 878 -22.74 3.31 33.12
CA LEU A 878 -22.00 2.08 32.84
C LEU A 878 -20.69 1.99 33.65
N LEU A 879 -19.98 3.11 33.78
CA LEU A 879 -18.76 3.24 34.57
C LEU A 879 -19.03 3.10 36.08
N ASP A 880 -20.18 3.57 36.55
CA ASP A 880 -20.50 3.51 37.98
C ASP A 880 -20.82 2.09 38.49
N ALA A 881 -21.15 1.16 37.60
CA ALA A 881 -21.44 -0.24 37.93
C ALA A 881 -20.20 -1.10 38.30
N PHE A 882 -18.98 -0.61 38.08
CA PHE A 882 -17.75 -1.37 38.38
C PHE A 882 -17.42 -1.39 39.89
N PRO A 883 -16.84 -2.49 40.43
CA PRO A 883 -16.42 -2.56 41.83
C PRO A 883 -15.39 -1.49 42.20
N ALA A 884 -15.46 -0.97 43.42
CA ALA A 884 -14.57 0.11 43.90
C ALA A 884 -13.07 -0.27 43.94
N SER A 885 -12.72 -1.57 43.91
CA SER A 885 -11.36 -2.08 43.76
C SER A 885 -10.86 -2.16 42.30
N GLN A 886 -11.73 -1.87 41.34
CA GLN A 886 -11.45 -1.90 39.89
C GLN A 886 -11.74 -0.56 39.18
N LYS A 887 -12.50 0.36 39.80
CA LYS A 887 -12.66 1.73 39.29
C LYS A 887 -11.29 2.44 39.21
N PRO A 888 -10.82 2.88 38.02
CA PRO A 888 -9.62 3.70 37.91
C PRO A 888 -9.84 5.04 38.60
N LYS A 889 -8.80 5.59 39.25
CA LYS A 889 -8.90 6.94 39.84
C LYS A 889 -8.68 8.07 38.82
N ASP A 890 -7.82 7.85 37.83
CA ASP A 890 -7.30 8.90 36.95
C ASP A 890 -7.22 8.44 35.48
N LEU A 891 -8.38 8.14 34.88
CA LEU A 891 -8.52 7.93 33.43
C LEU A 891 -9.74 8.72 32.93
N PRO A 892 -9.60 9.53 31.86
CA PRO A 892 -10.76 10.17 31.22
C PRO A 892 -11.64 9.11 30.57
N THR A 893 -12.93 9.44 30.49
CA THR A 893 -13.98 8.54 30.06
C THR A 893 -14.58 9.06 28.78
N ASP A 894 -14.38 8.36 27.67
CA ASP A 894 -14.85 8.79 26.33
C ASP A 894 -15.91 7.78 25.81
N THR A 895 -16.91 8.25 25.04
CA THR A 895 -18.04 7.46 24.52
C THR A 895 -18.20 7.59 22.99
N PRO A 896 -18.66 6.55 22.26
CA PRO A 896 -18.91 6.63 20.82
C PRO A 896 -19.96 7.69 20.44
N LEU A 897 -19.57 8.66 19.62
CA LEU A 897 -20.48 9.59 18.93
C LEU A 897 -20.51 9.30 17.43
N ASP A 898 -21.50 8.51 17.03
CA ASP A 898 -21.86 8.20 15.64
C ASP A 898 -22.73 9.35 15.08
N PHE A 899 -22.25 10.02 14.02
CA PHE A 899 -22.96 11.17 13.43
C PHE A 899 -24.17 10.78 12.59
N GLU A 900 -24.23 9.56 12.06
CA GLU A 900 -25.42 9.05 11.38
C GLU A 900 -26.54 8.80 12.40
N ARG A 901 -26.22 8.16 13.54
CA ARG A 901 -27.17 7.97 14.66
C ARG A 901 -27.54 9.27 15.36
N LEU A 902 -26.59 10.19 15.56
CA LEU A 902 -26.88 11.53 16.09
C LEU A 902 -27.85 12.25 15.15
N SER A 903 -27.58 12.23 13.84
CA SER A 903 -28.43 12.87 12.84
C SER A 903 -29.82 12.22 12.78
N GLU A 904 -29.93 10.89 12.75
CA GLU A 904 -31.22 10.20 12.82
C GLU A 904 -32.00 10.54 14.10
N GLY A 905 -31.34 10.52 15.26
CA GLY A 905 -31.96 10.79 16.56
C GLY A 905 -32.42 12.24 16.73
N VAL A 906 -31.57 13.20 16.33
CA VAL A 906 -31.93 14.63 16.34
C VAL A 906 -33.05 14.89 15.35
N LEU A 907 -32.98 14.36 14.12
CA LEU A 907 -34.04 14.58 13.14
C LEU A 907 -35.35 13.90 13.53
N ALA A 908 -35.32 12.72 14.16
CA ALA A 908 -36.52 12.11 14.75
C ALA A 908 -37.13 13.01 15.83
N ALA A 909 -36.34 13.52 16.77
CA ALA A 909 -36.82 14.42 17.83
C ALA A 909 -37.37 15.76 17.27
N LEU A 910 -36.68 16.38 16.32
CA LEU A 910 -37.13 17.61 15.65
C LEU A 910 -38.40 17.37 14.83
N CYS A 911 -38.49 16.25 14.11
CA CYS A 911 -39.70 15.90 13.38
C CYS A 911 -40.88 15.64 14.33
N ARG A 912 -40.65 15.04 15.51
CA ARG A 912 -41.67 14.91 16.54
C ARG A 912 -42.12 16.27 17.09
N MET A 913 -41.19 17.22 17.26
CA MET A 913 -41.51 18.58 17.71
C MET A 913 -42.23 19.45 16.68
N TRP A 914 -42.02 19.21 15.38
CA TRP A 914 -42.52 20.08 14.31
C TRP A 914 -43.67 19.45 13.50
N PHE A 915 -43.53 18.19 13.12
CA PHE A 915 -44.49 17.41 12.31
C PHE A 915 -45.32 16.41 13.13
N GLY A 916 -44.90 16.10 14.36
CA GLY A 916 -45.59 15.17 15.27
C GLY A 916 -45.13 13.71 15.17
N GLN A 917 -44.18 13.41 14.29
CA GLN A 917 -43.71 12.05 13.99
C GLN A 917 -42.18 11.94 14.11
N PRO A 918 -41.63 10.85 14.67
CA PRO A 918 -42.30 9.62 15.11
C PRO A 918 -43.07 9.79 16.43
N ASP A 919 -44.24 9.19 16.52
CA ASP A 919 -45.07 9.16 17.74
C ASP A 919 -44.67 8.02 18.70
N GLY A 920 -43.94 7.00 18.21
CA GLY A 920 -43.54 5.81 18.95
C GLY A 920 -44.60 4.69 18.99
N ARG A 921 -45.73 4.85 18.26
CA ARG A 921 -46.85 3.91 18.22
C ARG A 921 -47.20 3.48 16.80
N HIS A 922 -47.44 4.44 15.92
CA HIS A 922 -47.72 4.23 14.50
C HIS A 922 -46.44 4.36 13.66
N ILE A 923 -45.53 5.25 14.05
CA ILE A 923 -44.21 5.40 13.45
C ILE A 923 -43.15 5.34 14.55
N TRP A 924 -42.17 4.48 14.37
CA TRP A 924 -41.05 4.30 15.31
C TRP A 924 -39.93 5.28 15.02
N GLY A 925 -39.15 5.61 16.04
CA GLY A 925 -37.92 6.41 15.91
C GLY A 925 -36.69 5.53 15.77
N THR A 926 -35.63 5.94 16.47
CA THR A 926 -34.35 5.24 16.55
C THR A 926 -34.33 4.15 17.64
N GLU A 927 -35.41 3.99 18.42
CA GLU A 927 -35.48 3.01 19.51
C GLU A 927 -35.53 1.55 19.01
N PHE A 928 -34.99 0.64 19.83
CA PHE A 928 -34.93 -0.78 19.50
C PHE A 928 -36.30 -1.44 19.60
N HIS A 929 -36.69 -2.14 18.53
CA HIS A 929 -37.83 -3.05 18.49
C HIS A 929 -37.30 -4.37 17.91
N ALA A 930 -37.65 -5.50 18.51
CA ALA A 930 -37.13 -6.80 18.09
C ALA A 930 -37.87 -7.30 16.83
N GLU A 931 -37.14 -7.42 15.71
CA GLU A 931 -37.70 -7.93 14.45
C GLU A 931 -37.54 -9.47 14.33
N PRO A 932 -38.53 -10.18 13.77
CA PRO A 932 -38.47 -11.63 13.60
C PRO A 932 -37.52 -12.03 12.46
N TYR A 933 -36.70 -13.06 12.70
CA TYR A 933 -35.79 -13.63 11.72
C TYR A 933 -36.51 -14.45 10.63
N ALA A 934 -35.85 -14.58 9.47
CA ALA A 934 -36.40 -15.32 8.33
C ALA A 934 -36.74 -16.79 8.70
N GLY A 935 -38.00 -17.17 8.54
CA GLY A 935 -38.53 -18.50 8.89
C GLY A 935 -39.43 -18.53 10.14
N ALA A 936 -39.52 -17.44 10.91
CA ALA A 936 -40.54 -17.30 11.95
C ALA A 936 -41.96 -17.14 11.34
N PRO A 937 -43.03 -17.60 12.02
CA PRO A 937 -44.41 -17.34 11.58
C PRO A 937 -44.72 -15.84 11.64
N ALA A 938 -45.54 -15.35 10.71
CA ALA A 938 -45.79 -13.92 10.55
C ALA A 938 -46.57 -13.31 11.73
N VAL A 939 -45.88 -12.48 12.53
CA VAL A 939 -46.46 -11.72 13.65
C VAL A 939 -46.44 -10.22 13.34
N GLY A 940 -47.58 -9.71 12.86
CA GLY A 940 -47.83 -8.27 12.69
C GLY A 940 -47.08 -7.59 11.54
N SER A 941 -47.49 -6.35 11.24
CA SER A 941 -46.77 -5.45 10.33
C SER A 941 -45.75 -4.63 11.10
N VAL A 942 -44.47 -4.72 10.74
CA VAL A 942 -43.42 -3.84 11.27
C VAL A 942 -43.75 -2.38 10.93
N ALA A 943 -43.76 -1.50 11.94
CA ALA A 943 -44.09 -0.10 11.75
C ALA A 943 -42.93 0.65 11.04
N PRO A 944 -43.24 1.68 10.21
CA PRO A 944 -42.22 2.47 9.54
C PRO A 944 -41.35 3.26 10.53
N ARG A 945 -40.11 3.56 10.15
CA ARG A 945 -39.15 4.30 10.99
C ARG A 945 -38.84 5.71 10.47
N CYS A 946 -38.89 6.71 11.34
CA CYS A 946 -38.52 8.10 11.04
C CYS A 946 -37.13 8.44 11.62
N PRO A 947 -36.17 9.01 10.85
CA PRO A 947 -36.24 9.36 9.43
C PRO A 947 -35.89 8.20 8.46
N ARG A 948 -35.49 7.03 8.97
CA ARG A 948 -34.82 5.97 8.17
C ARG A 948 -35.59 5.49 6.93
N ASP A 949 -36.90 5.28 7.02
CA ASP A 949 -37.71 4.87 5.87
C ASP A 949 -37.95 6.04 4.88
N LEU A 950 -38.02 7.29 5.36
CA LEU A 950 -38.07 8.48 4.49
C LEU A 950 -36.80 8.64 3.66
N ILE A 951 -35.64 8.22 4.16
CA ILE A 951 -34.38 8.20 3.38
C ILE A 951 -34.49 7.23 2.18
N LYS A 952 -35.16 6.08 2.36
CA LYS A 952 -35.42 5.12 1.26
C LYS A 952 -36.38 5.70 0.22
N VAL A 953 -37.46 6.35 0.68
CA VAL A 953 -38.41 7.07 -0.20
C VAL A 953 -37.69 8.19 -0.96
N SER A 954 -36.82 8.95 -0.31
CA SER A 954 -36.10 10.09 -0.91
C SER A 954 -35.20 9.65 -2.07
N ARG A 955 -34.51 8.51 -1.92
CA ARG A 955 -33.70 7.90 -3.00
C ARG A 955 -34.56 7.44 -4.19
N HIS A 956 -35.79 6.98 -3.94
CA HIS A 956 -36.73 6.60 -5.00
C HIS A 956 -37.34 7.82 -5.72
N VAL A 957 -37.80 8.83 -4.99
CA VAL A 957 -38.49 10.00 -5.58
C VAL A 957 -37.51 10.91 -6.30
N PHE A 958 -36.45 11.38 -5.63
CA PHE A 958 -35.62 12.47 -6.15
C PHE A 958 -34.44 12.03 -7.03
N GLY A 959 -33.94 10.80 -6.89
CA GLY A 959 -32.87 10.27 -7.75
C GLY A 959 -33.30 10.20 -9.23
N PRO A 960 -32.43 10.47 -10.22
CA PRO A 960 -32.83 10.45 -11.63
C PRO A 960 -33.40 9.10 -12.10
N PHE A 961 -32.65 8.00 -11.96
CA PHE A 961 -33.09 6.67 -12.39
C PHE A 961 -32.79 5.57 -11.34
N PRO A 962 -33.48 5.55 -10.19
CA PRO A 962 -33.27 4.55 -9.15
C PRO A 962 -33.49 3.13 -9.66
N THR A 963 -32.74 2.16 -9.13
CA THR A 963 -32.86 0.74 -9.48
C THR A 963 -34.23 0.17 -9.11
N LYS A 964 -34.59 -0.99 -9.67
CA LYS A 964 -35.87 -1.67 -9.36
C LYS A 964 -36.03 -1.94 -7.87
N ASP A 965 -34.94 -2.23 -7.16
CA ASP A 965 -34.93 -2.54 -5.74
C ASP A 965 -35.14 -1.26 -4.90
N VAL A 966 -34.46 -0.16 -5.24
CA VAL A 966 -34.73 1.16 -4.64
C VAL A 966 -36.16 1.62 -4.91
N GLN A 967 -36.72 1.34 -6.09
CA GLN A 967 -38.14 1.58 -6.40
C GLN A 967 -39.08 0.65 -5.62
N ALA A 968 -38.70 -0.59 -5.31
CA ALA A 968 -39.51 -1.52 -4.53
C ALA A 968 -39.51 -1.12 -3.04
N GLU A 969 -38.33 -0.93 -2.46
CA GLU A 969 -38.15 -0.48 -1.08
C GLU A 969 -38.75 0.90 -0.84
N GLY A 970 -38.45 1.88 -1.70
CA GLY A 970 -38.96 3.25 -1.55
C GLY A 970 -40.48 3.33 -1.62
N ARG A 971 -41.13 2.55 -2.50
CA ARG A 971 -42.60 2.46 -2.55
C ARG A 971 -43.20 1.70 -1.38
N ALA A 972 -42.56 0.63 -0.91
CA ALA A 972 -43.02 -0.11 0.26
C ALA A 972 -42.88 0.71 1.56
N ALA A 973 -41.74 1.38 1.75
CA ALA A 973 -41.46 2.29 2.85
C ALA A 973 -42.42 3.48 2.84
N GLY A 974 -42.62 4.13 1.69
CA GLY A 974 -43.52 5.27 1.54
C GLY A 974 -44.96 4.95 1.88
N ARG A 975 -45.49 3.83 1.35
CA ARG A 975 -46.88 3.45 1.61
C ARG A 975 -47.12 3.07 3.07
N ARG A 976 -46.16 2.40 3.73
CA ARG A 976 -46.21 2.18 5.19
C ARG A 976 -46.17 3.51 5.94
N PHE A 977 -45.29 4.44 5.55
CA PHE A 977 -45.14 5.72 6.22
C PHE A 977 -46.41 6.56 6.14
N THR A 978 -46.97 6.79 4.94
CA THR A 978 -48.21 7.57 4.78
C THR A 978 -49.42 6.91 5.45
N ALA A 979 -49.57 5.58 5.35
CA ALA A 979 -50.64 4.87 6.06
C ALA A 979 -50.52 4.99 7.59
N ALA A 980 -49.30 5.07 8.13
CA ALA A 980 -49.07 5.31 9.55
C ALA A 980 -49.30 6.77 9.96
N VAL A 981 -48.99 7.75 9.10
CA VAL A 981 -49.38 9.15 9.28
C VAL A 981 -50.91 9.29 9.26
N GLU A 982 -51.60 8.61 8.34
CA GLU A 982 -53.06 8.59 8.26
C GLU A 982 -53.68 7.95 9.51
N ALA A 983 -53.18 6.79 9.95
CA ALA A 983 -53.63 6.13 11.17
C ALA A 983 -53.44 7.01 12.43
N TRP A 984 -52.31 7.74 12.52
CA TRP A 984 -52.08 8.71 13.59
C TRP A 984 -53.00 9.93 13.50
N LEU A 985 -53.22 10.49 12.30
CA LEU A 985 -54.17 11.60 12.12
C LEU A 985 -55.63 11.20 12.40
N ALA A 986 -55.93 9.90 12.41
CA ALA A 986 -57.22 9.33 12.81
C ALA A 986 -57.29 8.89 14.30
N ASP A 987 -56.17 8.81 15.02
CA ASP A 987 -56.14 8.45 16.45
C ASP A 987 -56.66 9.63 17.31
N PRO A 988 -57.76 9.49 18.07
CA PRO A 988 -58.27 10.56 18.93
C PRO A 988 -57.30 10.98 20.05
N ALA A 989 -56.25 10.20 20.31
CA ALA A 989 -55.18 10.55 21.26
C ALA A 989 -54.02 11.36 20.62
N ALA A 990 -54.00 11.55 19.30
CA ALA A 990 -52.92 12.24 18.60
C ALA A 990 -52.90 13.76 18.88
N GLN A 991 -51.70 14.27 19.19
CA GLN A 991 -51.46 15.70 19.40
C GLN A 991 -50.56 16.24 18.28
N LEU A 992 -51.15 17.02 17.37
CA LEU A 992 -50.42 17.68 16.28
C LEU A 992 -49.64 18.89 16.82
N PRO A 993 -48.32 19.04 16.59
CA PRO A 993 -47.59 20.26 16.90
C PRO A 993 -47.99 21.45 16.02
N PRO A 994 -47.64 22.71 16.36
CA PRO A 994 -48.14 23.90 15.66
C PRO A 994 -47.84 23.97 14.16
N LEU A 995 -46.71 23.43 13.66
CA LEU A 995 -46.44 23.36 12.22
C LEU A 995 -47.28 22.26 11.56
N ALA A 996 -47.35 21.06 12.15
CA ALA A 996 -48.28 20.00 11.71
C ALA A 996 -49.74 20.49 11.65
N GLN A 997 -50.20 21.25 12.66
CA GLN A 997 -51.53 21.86 12.66
C GLN A 997 -51.72 22.81 11.48
N LYS A 998 -50.76 23.70 11.19
CA LYS A 998 -50.83 24.61 10.03
C LYS A 998 -50.85 23.85 8.70
N ILE A 999 -50.00 22.83 8.55
CA ILE A 999 -49.93 21.97 7.36
C ILE A 999 -51.26 21.24 7.14
N VAL A 1000 -51.77 20.57 8.18
CA VAL A 1000 -53.02 19.80 8.14
C VAL A 1000 -54.24 20.72 7.95
N ALA A 1001 -54.22 21.92 8.54
CA ALA A 1001 -55.28 22.91 8.34
C ALA A 1001 -55.26 23.49 6.91
N ALA A 1002 -54.10 23.83 6.36
CA ALA A 1002 -53.97 24.28 4.97
C ALA A 1002 -54.46 23.20 3.99
N ALA A 1003 -54.04 21.96 4.17
CA ALA A 1003 -54.50 20.82 3.38
C ALA A 1003 -56.02 20.56 3.50
N LYS A 1004 -56.62 20.80 4.67
CA LYS A 1004 -58.08 20.68 4.91
C LYS A 1004 -58.89 21.91 4.47
N ALA A 1005 -58.25 23.05 4.21
CA ALA A 1005 -58.92 24.30 3.83
C ALA A 1005 -59.11 24.45 2.31
N LEU A 1006 -58.51 23.57 1.51
CA LEU A 1006 -58.79 23.49 0.07
C LEU A 1006 -60.24 23.03 -0.18
N PRO A 1007 -60.98 23.63 -1.13
CA PRO A 1007 -62.37 23.26 -1.41
C PRO A 1007 -62.59 21.77 -1.73
N ASP A 1008 -61.65 21.15 -2.44
CA ASP A 1008 -61.71 19.76 -2.92
C ASP A 1008 -60.71 18.83 -2.20
N ALA A 1009 -60.42 19.11 -0.93
CA ALA A 1009 -59.47 18.33 -0.13
C ALA A 1009 -59.92 16.86 0.04
N THR A 1010 -59.16 15.92 -0.52
CA THR A 1010 -59.40 14.48 -0.30
C THR A 1010 -59.05 14.09 1.15
N PRO A 1011 -59.70 13.06 1.76
CA PRO A 1011 -59.49 12.74 3.18
C PRO A 1011 -58.04 12.42 3.56
N ASP A 1012 -57.29 11.84 2.62
CA ASP A 1012 -55.87 11.50 2.70
C ASP A 1012 -54.91 12.68 2.44
N LEU A 1013 -55.39 13.77 1.80
CA LEU A 1013 -54.56 14.92 1.40
C LEU A 1013 -53.73 15.52 2.55
N PRO A 1014 -54.24 15.63 3.80
CA PRO A 1014 -53.43 16.09 4.92
C PRO A 1014 -52.32 15.10 5.31
N ALA A 1015 -52.53 13.79 5.15
CA ALA A 1015 -51.53 12.77 5.43
C ALA A 1015 -50.41 12.78 4.38
N ARG A 1016 -50.75 12.75 3.08
CA ARG A 1016 -49.74 12.83 2.00
C ARG A 1016 -49.03 14.18 1.92
N THR A 1017 -49.70 15.29 2.21
CA THR A 1017 -49.05 16.61 2.32
C THR A 1017 -48.04 16.65 3.46
N LEU A 1018 -48.38 16.15 4.65
CA LEU A 1018 -47.46 16.08 5.79
C LEU A 1018 -46.30 15.12 5.53
N ALA A 1019 -46.56 13.92 5.00
CA ALA A 1019 -45.54 12.95 4.60
C ALA A 1019 -44.60 13.49 3.50
N GLY A 1020 -45.11 14.28 2.55
CA GLY A 1020 -44.32 14.94 1.52
C GLY A 1020 -43.36 16.00 2.06
N ILE A 1021 -43.81 16.83 3.01
CA ILE A 1021 -42.93 17.80 3.69
C ILE A 1021 -41.87 17.08 4.52
N MET A 1022 -42.27 16.01 5.22
CA MET A 1022 -41.36 15.08 5.90
C MET A 1022 -40.46 14.26 4.95
N LEU A 1023 -40.70 14.26 3.64
CA LEU A 1023 -39.80 13.66 2.66
C LEU A 1023 -38.71 14.65 2.21
N GLY A 1024 -39.04 15.94 2.10
CA GLY A 1024 -38.11 16.97 1.65
C GLY A 1024 -37.06 17.38 2.69
N PHE A 1025 -37.46 17.52 3.96
CA PHE A 1025 -36.57 18.09 4.99
C PHE A 1025 -35.57 17.09 5.63
N PRO A 1026 -36.00 15.97 6.26
CA PRO A 1026 -35.11 15.11 7.04
C PRO A 1026 -34.06 14.36 6.21
N PRO A 1027 -34.38 13.66 5.11
CA PRO A 1027 -33.36 12.97 4.29
C PRO A 1027 -32.29 13.92 3.73
N THR A 1028 -32.71 15.09 3.25
CA THR A 1028 -31.82 16.13 2.71
C THR A 1028 -30.93 16.71 3.80
N THR A 1029 -31.49 17.02 4.97
CA THR A 1029 -30.72 17.57 6.11
C THR A 1029 -29.77 16.50 6.66
N HIS A 1030 -30.21 15.25 6.77
CA HIS A 1030 -29.38 14.12 7.19
C HIS A 1030 -28.18 13.92 6.28
N ALA A 1031 -28.41 13.75 4.97
CA ALA A 1031 -27.35 13.42 4.03
C ALA A 1031 -26.34 14.56 3.86
N ASN A 1032 -26.77 15.82 3.89
CA ASN A 1032 -25.87 16.97 3.89
C ASN A 1032 -25.10 17.11 5.21
N LEU A 1033 -25.76 16.97 6.37
CA LEU A 1033 -25.10 17.03 7.68
C LEU A 1033 -24.04 15.94 7.83
N VAL A 1034 -24.38 14.69 7.50
CA VAL A 1034 -23.45 13.55 7.53
C VAL A 1034 -22.33 13.74 6.52
N THR A 1035 -22.61 14.24 5.31
CA THR A 1035 -21.58 14.48 4.28
C THR A 1035 -20.64 15.62 4.67
N VAL A 1036 -21.14 16.70 5.29
CA VAL A 1036 -20.31 17.81 5.79
C VAL A 1036 -19.47 17.36 6.97
N LEU A 1037 -20.08 16.72 7.98
CA LEU A 1037 -19.34 16.18 9.12
C LEU A 1037 -18.29 15.18 8.63
N ALA A 1038 -18.66 14.18 7.82
CA ALA A 1038 -17.73 13.22 7.25
C ALA A 1038 -16.59 13.86 6.44
N ALA A 1039 -16.89 14.89 5.64
CA ALA A 1039 -15.87 15.61 4.88
C ALA A 1039 -14.96 16.41 5.80
N TRP A 1040 -15.45 17.08 6.85
CA TRP A 1040 -14.62 17.82 7.80
C TRP A 1040 -13.74 16.88 8.61
N VAL A 1041 -14.35 15.81 9.09
CA VAL A 1041 -13.74 14.69 9.80
C VAL A 1041 -12.64 14.09 8.90
N GLN A 1042 -12.85 13.83 7.61
CA GLN A 1042 -11.78 13.37 6.71
C GLN A 1042 -10.71 14.44 6.37
N THR A 1043 -11.11 15.70 6.13
CA THR A 1043 -10.23 16.76 5.57
C THR A 1043 -9.47 17.57 6.62
N ARG A 1044 -9.57 17.17 7.89
CA ARG A 1044 -8.97 17.83 9.04
C ARG A 1044 -9.59 19.19 9.39
N LYS A 1045 -10.92 19.27 9.56
CA LYS A 1045 -11.65 20.56 9.69
C LYS A 1045 -12.60 20.75 10.89
N LEU A 1046 -13.03 19.71 11.58
CA LEU A 1046 -13.90 19.79 12.77
C LEU A 1046 -13.13 20.26 14.02
N TRP A 1047 -12.03 19.58 14.37
CA TRP A 1047 -11.11 19.99 15.45
C TRP A 1047 -10.25 21.21 15.09
N ASP A 1048 -10.24 21.60 13.81
CA ASP A 1048 -9.66 22.86 13.32
C ASP A 1048 -10.58 24.06 13.68
N LEU A 1049 -11.90 23.84 13.64
CA LEU A 1049 -12.92 24.82 14.04
C LEU A 1049 -13.22 24.80 15.55
N GLN A 1050 -13.06 23.67 16.25
CA GLN A 1050 -13.44 23.53 17.67
C GLN A 1050 -12.74 24.54 18.62
N PRO A 1051 -11.42 24.82 18.53
CA PRO A 1051 -10.79 25.86 19.33
C PRO A 1051 -11.35 27.25 19.01
N GLN A 1052 -11.48 27.57 17.71
CA GLN A 1052 -12.00 28.85 17.21
C GLN A 1052 -13.48 29.09 17.60
N TRP A 1053 -14.21 28.03 17.88
CA TRP A 1053 -15.57 28.03 18.41
C TRP A 1053 -15.58 28.26 19.93
N ASN A 1054 -14.77 27.49 20.66
CA ASN A 1054 -14.73 27.53 22.13
C ASN A 1054 -14.11 28.83 22.68
N GLU A 1055 -13.24 29.51 21.92
CA GLU A 1055 -12.70 30.85 22.22
C GLU A 1055 -13.78 31.90 22.59
N VAL A 1056 -15.01 31.73 22.12
CA VAL A 1056 -16.12 32.69 22.36
C VAL A 1056 -17.00 32.29 23.54
N HIS A 1057 -16.92 31.05 24.04
CA HIS A 1057 -17.95 30.48 24.88
C HIS A 1057 -17.41 29.51 25.98
N PRO A 1058 -16.76 30.03 27.04
CA PRO A 1058 -16.16 29.21 28.10
C PRO A 1058 -17.20 28.51 29.01
N ASP A 1059 -17.52 27.26 28.66
CA ASP A 1059 -17.98 26.12 29.49
C ASP A 1059 -19.18 26.26 30.45
N THR A 1060 -19.79 27.44 30.62
CA THR A 1060 -20.60 27.74 31.83
C THR A 1060 -22.05 28.22 31.61
N GLN A 1061 -22.60 28.10 30.39
CA GLN A 1061 -23.98 28.52 30.10
C GLN A 1061 -24.85 27.42 29.46
N THR A 1062 -26.12 27.39 29.87
CA THR A 1062 -27.15 26.41 29.44
C THR A 1062 -27.92 26.84 28.18
N ALA A 1063 -27.81 28.11 27.78
CA ALA A 1063 -28.35 28.65 26.54
C ALA A 1063 -27.61 28.10 25.30
N PRO A 1064 -28.22 28.11 24.10
CA PRO A 1064 -27.46 27.96 22.87
C PRO A 1064 -26.54 29.18 22.65
N PRO A 1065 -25.31 29.02 22.13
CA PRO A 1065 -24.44 30.14 21.76
C PRO A 1065 -25.13 31.11 20.77
N PRO A 1066 -24.72 32.39 20.71
CA PRO A 1066 -25.36 33.35 19.82
C PRO A 1066 -25.30 32.90 18.36
N TYR A 1067 -26.47 32.78 17.71
CA TYR A 1067 -26.59 32.35 16.30
C TYR A 1067 -25.70 33.16 15.34
N ALA A 1068 -25.43 34.45 15.64
CA ALA A 1068 -24.50 35.28 14.88
C ALA A 1068 -23.06 34.72 14.85
N GLU A 1069 -22.55 34.14 15.94
CA GLU A 1069 -21.22 33.52 15.97
C GLU A 1069 -21.22 32.19 15.20
N ALA A 1070 -22.30 31.40 15.30
CA ALA A 1070 -22.47 30.19 14.48
C ALA A 1070 -22.43 30.52 12.98
N VAL A 1071 -23.11 31.59 12.59
CA VAL A 1071 -23.06 32.12 11.22
C VAL A 1071 -21.69 32.65 10.85
N ALA A 1072 -20.99 33.37 11.74
CA ALA A 1072 -19.68 33.93 11.43
C ALA A 1072 -18.58 32.87 11.27
N ARG A 1073 -18.58 31.82 12.11
CA ARG A 1073 -17.47 30.86 12.22
C ARG A 1073 -17.71 29.55 11.51
N LEU A 1074 -18.94 29.02 11.52
CA LEU A 1074 -19.25 27.68 11.01
C LEU A 1074 -19.86 27.72 9.61
N ARG A 1075 -20.72 28.72 9.32
CA ARG A 1075 -21.41 28.82 8.02
C ARG A 1075 -20.48 28.93 6.81
N PRO A 1076 -19.36 29.69 6.81
CA PRO A 1076 -18.51 29.81 5.62
C PRO A 1076 -17.90 28.48 5.21
N THR A 1077 -17.41 27.69 6.17
CA THR A 1077 -16.89 26.35 5.92
C THR A 1077 -18.00 25.37 5.57
N LEU A 1078 -19.18 25.47 6.20
CA LEU A 1078 -20.34 24.61 5.92
C LEU A 1078 -20.77 24.78 4.46
N VAL A 1079 -20.93 26.02 4.02
CA VAL A 1079 -21.23 26.39 2.64
C VAL A 1079 -20.13 25.92 1.69
N ALA A 1080 -18.85 26.12 2.00
CA ALA A 1080 -17.74 25.69 1.15
C ALA A 1080 -17.72 24.15 0.93
N THR A 1081 -18.02 23.36 1.96
CA THR A 1081 -18.10 21.89 1.85
C THR A 1081 -19.37 21.44 1.12
N LEU A 1082 -20.51 22.07 1.39
CA LEU A 1082 -21.76 21.83 0.65
C LEU A 1082 -21.61 22.15 -0.84
N ASN A 1083 -20.84 23.18 -1.21
CA ASN A 1083 -20.58 23.53 -2.60
C ASN A 1083 -19.77 22.47 -3.37
N GLN A 1084 -18.88 21.74 -2.70
CA GLN A 1084 -18.08 20.70 -3.34
C GLN A 1084 -18.87 19.40 -3.52
N ARG A 1085 -19.74 19.05 -2.57
CA ARG A 1085 -20.49 17.78 -2.52
C ARG A 1085 -21.92 17.98 -1.99
N PRO A 1086 -22.78 18.74 -2.69
CA PRO A 1086 -24.16 18.92 -2.24
C PRO A 1086 -24.94 17.60 -2.39
N THR A 1087 -25.90 17.35 -1.50
CA THR A 1087 -26.81 16.21 -1.61
C THR A 1087 -28.27 16.69 -1.70
N PRO A 1088 -29.00 16.42 -2.79
CA PRO A 1088 -28.56 15.71 -4.00
C PRO A 1088 -27.57 16.51 -4.85
N PHE A 1089 -26.60 15.82 -5.48
CA PHE A 1089 -25.63 16.46 -6.37
C PHE A 1089 -26.29 16.97 -7.67
N GLN A 1090 -27.36 16.31 -8.10
CA GLN A 1090 -28.15 16.67 -9.28
C GLN A 1090 -29.64 16.44 -9.02
N VAL A 1091 -30.48 17.33 -9.52
CA VAL A 1091 -31.95 17.21 -9.54
C VAL A 1091 -32.44 17.08 -10.98
N TRP A 1092 -33.74 16.84 -11.17
CA TRP A 1092 -34.29 16.72 -12.52
C TRP A 1092 -35.68 17.35 -12.65
N ARG A 1093 -36.10 17.57 -13.89
CA ARG A 1093 -37.40 18.14 -14.32
C ARG A 1093 -37.86 17.45 -15.60
N LYS A 1094 -39.14 17.58 -15.95
CA LYS A 1094 -39.63 17.41 -17.33
C LYS A 1094 -39.77 18.77 -18.00
N ALA A 1095 -39.49 18.88 -19.29
CA ALA A 1095 -39.80 20.10 -20.05
C ALA A 1095 -41.31 20.17 -20.38
N ARG A 1096 -41.96 21.29 -20.06
CA ARG A 1096 -43.40 21.53 -20.32
C ARG A 1096 -43.69 21.85 -21.78
N VAL A 1097 -42.79 22.60 -22.41
CA VAL A 1097 -42.93 23.12 -23.78
C VAL A 1097 -41.62 22.98 -24.54
N ALA A 1098 -41.70 22.82 -25.86
CA ALA A 1098 -40.53 22.84 -26.73
C ALA A 1098 -39.85 24.22 -26.68
N HIS A 1099 -38.57 24.26 -26.31
CA HIS A 1099 -37.80 25.51 -26.16
C HIS A 1099 -36.31 25.29 -26.47
N ARG A 1100 -35.52 26.37 -26.43
CA ARG A 1100 -34.06 26.29 -26.60
C ARG A 1100 -33.36 26.62 -25.29
N LEU A 1101 -32.45 25.75 -24.85
CA LEU A 1101 -31.64 25.90 -23.64
C LEU A 1101 -30.15 25.86 -24.03
N GLY A 1102 -29.45 27.00 -23.87
CA GLY A 1102 -28.12 27.17 -24.45
C GLY A 1102 -28.15 27.04 -25.98
N GLN A 1103 -27.47 26.03 -26.53
CA GLN A 1103 -27.58 25.71 -27.96
C GLN A 1103 -28.56 24.57 -28.29
N VAL A 1104 -28.96 23.78 -27.29
CA VAL A 1104 -29.79 22.57 -27.42
C VAL A 1104 -31.27 22.92 -27.56
N ASN A 1105 -31.97 22.21 -28.45
CA ASN A 1105 -33.43 22.21 -28.49
C ASN A 1105 -33.94 21.16 -27.51
N VAL A 1106 -34.84 21.55 -26.60
CA VAL A 1106 -35.42 20.70 -25.57
C VAL A 1106 -36.89 20.50 -25.94
N GLU A 1107 -37.25 19.28 -26.32
CA GLU A 1107 -38.63 18.90 -26.64
C GLU A 1107 -39.50 18.81 -25.37
N ALA A 1108 -40.83 18.85 -25.54
CA ALA A 1108 -41.76 18.59 -24.44
C ALA A 1108 -41.60 17.17 -23.86
N ASP A 1109 -41.96 16.99 -22.59
CA ASP A 1109 -41.75 15.80 -21.75
C ASP A 1109 -40.28 15.33 -21.59
N ARG A 1110 -39.31 16.00 -22.23
CA ARG A 1110 -37.89 15.64 -22.13
C ARG A 1110 -37.39 15.81 -20.70
N VAL A 1111 -36.72 14.78 -20.17
CA VAL A 1111 -36.08 14.84 -18.85
C VAL A 1111 -34.84 15.74 -18.92
N VAL A 1112 -34.81 16.77 -18.08
CA VAL A 1112 -33.70 17.70 -17.90
C VAL A 1112 -33.00 17.38 -16.58
N ILE A 1113 -31.70 17.16 -16.60
CA ILE A 1113 -30.85 16.86 -15.43
C ILE A 1113 -30.02 18.09 -15.09
N VAL A 1114 -30.19 18.59 -13.87
CA VAL A 1114 -29.64 19.86 -13.39
C VAL A 1114 -28.53 19.57 -12.39
N GLY A 1115 -27.28 19.75 -12.80
CA GLY A 1115 -26.09 19.44 -12.00
C GLY A 1115 -25.80 20.51 -10.95
N LEU A 1116 -26.51 20.46 -9.81
CA LEU A 1116 -26.34 21.43 -8.71
C LEU A 1116 -24.88 21.49 -8.23
N GLY A 1117 -24.26 20.33 -8.00
CA GLY A 1117 -22.85 20.22 -7.64
C GLY A 1117 -21.91 20.65 -8.76
N SER A 1118 -22.30 20.49 -10.03
CA SER A 1118 -21.52 21.00 -11.15
C SER A 1118 -21.46 22.53 -11.15
N ALA A 1119 -22.59 23.18 -10.86
CA ALA A 1119 -22.67 24.63 -10.74
C ALA A 1119 -21.90 25.14 -9.52
N THR A 1120 -22.10 24.58 -8.32
CA THR A 1120 -21.41 25.04 -7.10
C THR A 1120 -19.92 24.70 -7.06
N GLN A 1121 -19.45 23.75 -7.86
CA GLN A 1121 -18.01 23.53 -8.12
C GLN A 1121 -17.42 24.57 -9.08
N GLN A 1122 -18.18 25.08 -10.05
CA GLN A 1122 -17.70 26.07 -11.02
C GLN A 1122 -17.82 27.52 -10.51
N ASP A 1123 -18.90 27.83 -9.80
CA ASP A 1123 -19.12 29.12 -9.12
C ASP A 1123 -19.56 28.88 -7.66
N PRO A 1124 -18.61 28.74 -6.72
CA PRO A 1124 -18.89 28.51 -5.31
C PRO A 1124 -19.62 29.66 -4.60
N LEU A 1125 -19.82 30.83 -5.23
CA LEU A 1125 -20.58 31.91 -4.60
C LEU A 1125 -22.10 31.62 -4.64
N ARG A 1126 -22.58 30.90 -5.66
CA ARG A 1126 -24.02 30.58 -5.87
C ARG A 1126 -24.51 29.39 -5.02
N HIS A 1127 -24.08 29.29 -3.78
CA HIS A 1127 -24.35 28.14 -2.91
C HIS A 1127 -25.83 27.81 -2.69
N HIS A 1128 -26.75 28.78 -2.82
CA HIS A 1128 -28.20 28.55 -2.79
C HIS A 1128 -28.69 27.58 -3.89
N VAL A 1129 -27.94 27.43 -4.99
CA VAL A 1129 -28.21 26.44 -6.05
C VAL A 1129 -28.29 25.01 -5.50
N ALA A 1130 -27.50 24.66 -4.48
CA ALA A 1130 -27.57 23.35 -3.81
C ALA A 1130 -28.94 23.04 -3.19
N PHE A 1131 -29.78 24.06 -2.98
CA PHE A 1131 -31.13 23.96 -2.40
C PHE A 1131 -32.25 24.31 -3.39
N GLY A 1132 -31.93 24.33 -4.69
CA GLY A 1132 -32.87 24.66 -5.76
C GLY A 1132 -32.93 26.15 -6.12
N GLY A 1133 -32.04 26.98 -5.57
CA GLY A 1133 -31.96 28.43 -5.84
C GLY A 1133 -32.22 29.29 -4.61
N ASP A 1134 -32.05 30.61 -4.76
CA ASP A 1134 -32.24 31.56 -3.67
C ASP A 1134 -33.71 32.02 -3.59
N ARG A 1135 -34.31 31.95 -2.40
CA ARG A 1135 -35.69 32.42 -2.15
C ARG A 1135 -35.76 33.93 -1.83
N ALA A 1136 -34.61 34.59 -1.68
CA ALA A 1136 -34.48 36.04 -1.56
C ALA A 1136 -34.00 36.72 -2.87
N ASP A 1137 -33.98 35.99 -3.99
CA ASP A 1137 -33.60 36.50 -5.32
C ASP A 1137 -34.42 37.76 -5.69
N PRO A 1138 -33.79 38.92 -5.96
CA PRO A 1138 -34.48 40.14 -6.38
C PRO A 1138 -35.27 40.01 -7.69
N GLU A 1139 -34.97 39.03 -8.52
CA GLU A 1139 -35.70 38.73 -9.76
C GLU A 1139 -36.88 37.76 -9.52
N GLY A 1140 -37.06 37.26 -8.29
CA GLY A 1140 -38.15 36.39 -7.86
C GLY A 1140 -37.67 34.99 -7.43
N PRO A 1141 -38.25 34.40 -6.36
CA PRO A 1141 -37.84 33.09 -5.86
C PRO A 1141 -38.16 31.98 -6.88
N PRO A 1142 -37.21 31.09 -7.22
CA PRO A 1142 -37.49 29.91 -8.04
C PRO A 1142 -38.61 29.07 -7.40
N PRO A 1143 -39.65 28.64 -8.16
CA PRO A 1143 -40.88 28.07 -7.60
C PRO A 1143 -40.64 26.93 -6.59
N HIS A 1144 -39.71 26.04 -6.92
CA HIS A 1144 -39.35 24.88 -6.12
C HIS A 1144 -38.00 25.00 -5.38
N ALA A 1145 -37.48 26.22 -5.17
CA ALA A 1145 -36.39 26.43 -4.23
C ALA A 1145 -36.86 26.09 -2.81
N CYS A 1146 -36.00 25.41 -2.03
CA CYS A 1146 -36.37 24.81 -0.76
C CYS A 1146 -36.76 25.87 0.31
N SER A 1147 -38.06 25.97 0.63
CA SER A 1147 -38.55 26.78 1.76
C SER A 1147 -37.96 26.32 3.10
N GLY A 1148 -37.60 25.04 3.19
CA GLY A 1148 -36.83 24.46 4.29
C GLY A 1148 -35.34 24.83 4.34
N TYR A 1149 -34.81 25.71 3.47
CA TYR A 1149 -33.38 26.12 3.49
C TYR A 1149 -32.95 26.62 4.89
N GLY A 1150 -33.72 27.53 5.48
CA GLY A 1150 -33.45 28.05 6.83
C GLY A 1150 -33.56 26.96 7.90
N MET A 1151 -34.51 26.02 7.76
CA MET A 1151 -34.60 24.89 8.69
C MET A 1151 -33.39 23.95 8.56
N GLY A 1152 -33.00 23.57 7.34
CA GLY A 1152 -31.87 22.67 7.08
C GLY A 1152 -30.53 23.27 7.49
N MET A 1153 -30.25 24.52 7.09
CA MET A 1153 -29.03 25.23 7.48
C MET A 1153 -28.97 25.46 9.00
N GLY A 1154 -30.08 25.86 9.61
CA GLY A 1154 -30.18 26.05 11.06
C GLY A 1154 -29.93 24.75 11.81
N VAL A 1155 -30.54 23.64 11.37
CA VAL A 1155 -30.31 22.32 11.97
C VAL A 1155 -28.87 21.86 11.78
N MET A 1156 -28.27 22.05 10.61
CA MET A 1156 -26.86 21.70 10.39
C MET A 1156 -25.93 22.52 11.29
N LEU A 1157 -26.08 23.85 11.34
CA LEU A 1157 -25.32 24.72 12.23
C LEU A 1157 -25.55 24.38 13.71
N GLY A 1158 -26.79 24.03 14.10
CA GLY A 1158 -27.16 23.71 15.47
C GLY A 1158 -26.57 22.39 15.94
N VAL A 1159 -26.63 21.34 15.12
CA VAL A 1159 -25.98 20.05 15.43
C VAL A 1159 -24.47 20.19 15.42
N VAL A 1160 -23.87 20.87 14.42
CA VAL A 1160 -22.43 21.12 14.39
C VAL A 1160 -21.99 21.89 15.64
N ALA A 1161 -22.67 22.98 16.01
CA ALA A 1161 -22.35 23.73 17.23
C ALA A 1161 -22.52 22.89 18.50
N ALA A 1162 -23.54 22.04 18.60
CA ALA A 1162 -23.72 21.14 19.74
C ALA A 1162 -22.65 20.04 19.80
N VAL A 1163 -22.17 19.57 18.65
CA VAL A 1163 -21.04 18.64 18.51
C VAL A 1163 -19.74 19.31 18.94
N LEU A 1164 -19.49 20.55 18.55
CA LEU A 1164 -18.31 21.32 18.99
C LEU A 1164 -18.37 21.65 20.49
N ASP A 1165 -19.57 21.94 21.02
CA ASP A 1165 -19.85 22.10 22.46
C ASP A 1165 -19.91 20.77 23.23
N ALA A 1166 -19.70 19.62 22.58
CA ALA A 1166 -19.80 18.31 23.23
C ALA A 1166 -18.61 17.99 24.16
N GLY A 1167 -17.74 18.96 24.44
CA GLY A 1167 -16.50 18.79 25.20
C GLY A 1167 -15.38 18.24 24.31
N VAL A 1168 -14.46 17.47 24.90
CA VAL A 1168 -13.35 16.87 24.14
C VAL A 1168 -13.90 15.85 23.15
N LEU A 1169 -14.01 16.25 21.89
CA LEU A 1169 -14.10 15.30 20.80
C LEU A 1169 -12.71 14.70 20.58
N ARG A 1170 -12.63 13.42 20.22
CA ARG A 1170 -11.43 12.81 19.66
C ARG A 1170 -11.78 12.07 18.39
N PHE A 1171 -10.85 12.06 17.46
CA PHE A 1171 -10.95 11.25 16.28
C PHE A 1171 -10.43 9.83 16.52
N THR A 1172 -10.68 8.94 15.56
CA THR A 1172 -10.25 7.54 15.63
C THR A 1172 -9.59 6.97 14.31
N GLY A 1173 -9.99 7.37 13.06
CA GLY A 1173 -9.47 7.02 11.68
C GLY A 1173 -10.29 7.19 10.33
N ALA A 1174 -11.55 6.69 10.19
CA ALA A 1174 -12.52 6.75 9.04
C ALA A 1174 -13.87 7.58 9.25
N PRO A 1175 -14.78 7.81 8.28
CA PRO A 1175 -15.52 9.09 8.18
C PRO A 1175 -16.64 9.51 9.17
N THR A 1176 -17.49 8.66 9.76
CA THR A 1176 -18.76 9.13 10.39
C THR A 1176 -18.89 8.95 11.92
N VAL A 1177 -17.82 8.54 12.61
CA VAL A 1177 -17.84 8.29 14.07
C VAL A 1177 -16.67 8.99 14.75
N VAL A 1178 -16.93 9.65 15.88
CA VAL A 1178 -15.90 10.26 16.75
C VAL A 1178 -16.06 9.74 18.17
N ALA A 1179 -15.06 9.91 19.02
CA ALA A 1179 -15.21 9.72 20.46
C ALA A 1179 -15.50 11.06 21.14
N MET A 1180 -16.28 11.06 22.21
CA MET A 1180 -16.71 12.25 22.95
C MET A 1180 -16.47 12.07 24.45
N GLY A 1181 -15.79 13.00 25.10
CA GLY A 1181 -15.51 12.95 26.53
C GLY A 1181 -16.77 13.11 27.40
N VAL A 1182 -16.87 12.27 28.44
CA VAL A 1182 -18.03 12.07 29.34
C VAL A 1182 -17.83 12.76 30.68
#